data_AF-A0A8J9TLV0-F1
#
_entry.id   AF-A0A8J9TLV0-F1
#
_cell.length_a   1.000
_cell.length_b   1.000
_cell.length_c   1.000
_cell.angle_alpha   90.00
_cell.angle_beta   90.00
_cell.angle_gamma   90.00
#
_symmetry.space_group_name_H-M   'P 1'
#
loop_
_entity.id
_entity.type
_entity.pdbx_description
1 polymer ?
#
loop_
_entity_poly.entity_id
_entity_poly.type
_entity_poly.pdbx_seq_one_letter_code
_entity_poly.pdbx_strand_id
1 'polypeptide(L)'
;MSRRRDGFAVLRPVSRAVPSSRTIRDDSRLPDALVVTPVVVVPAAEPVPDDGVPPLLTAVPKCERCGAPHPDHVTHFGPSTPALLLCFLCGHHQTHQASSSATIPSSSVSGSSSASQSSSCVFTLPLRWPPSLDSSPPTPSYRVPARACPPLWFLVLDGSCHERSYWQAVTQVLSEILQPANDNSADTTAPPEHVHVSILLAYTTTSGTNDDNNAHHTTHTPNNTPNNNPNNTPNNTHNVLAVWQLDSPYPHVQHRSSAEPDADDLLRHLAHSPVPLDGAHVPHVHAALRTLLDYVPSTPDARFPLAWTVRAVQATLDEYGHAAGLRENHNHHDNHHHHNNNHHDTTRLPYAGAKLTVLLGSRPTGISQRVRKHDNSVGLGGVGGRIGNSPGQRFPTPQPQRGKHQPDLTPSALQEYYQPTTPSVEVEYSALGRACARVAMGVDVLCLVTEPSQSKADTSPHTFVPPTDFGIALWSSLTDTSGAPGPLLLDVTTETGRERLQREIQARVPWNPALVFGGELRLRLPAGYAVDETVTASPTATNDHPDDTDGPQLAAVFYKAGLSGPASAVQPQLWKLGTADPYTTLAIDLKLEKDTIPHRLHVPGLGEVSLPPTLQTCFAYTRIVHHAPTNQYETRREIRIASIRLPLARTVEALYDNLDPEALAVVLFHKLALAGLQDGVAEIPVVASAWLQSLLASAYRSAVEQDRLETELHEQGLEPDGKFHAMQ
;
A
#
# COMPACT_ATOMS: atom_id res chain seq x y z
N MET A 1 -0.86 -8.23 -29.91
CA MET A 1 -1.30 -6.86 -29.56
C MET A 1 -0.27 -6.28 -28.59
N SER A 2 0.77 -5.62 -29.10
CA SER A 2 1.69 -4.81 -28.30
C SER A 2 1.03 -3.44 -28.15
N ARG A 3 0.12 -3.30 -27.16
CA ARG A 3 -0.34 -1.97 -26.79
C ARG A 3 0.90 -1.24 -26.25
N ARG A 4 1.25 -0.10 -26.86
CA ARG A 4 2.14 0.86 -26.22
C ARG A 4 1.64 1.00 -24.80
N ARG A 5 2.50 0.75 -23.81
CA ARG A 5 2.20 1.13 -22.44
C ARG A 5 2.23 2.64 -22.45
N ASP A 6 1.12 3.25 -22.86
CA ASP A 6 0.87 4.67 -22.68
C ASP A 6 1.21 4.94 -21.21
N GLY A 7 2.12 5.88 -20.97
CA GLY A 7 2.77 6.05 -19.68
C GLY A 7 1.72 6.02 -18.57
N PHE A 8 1.89 5.16 -17.56
CA PHE A 8 0.93 5.02 -16.48
C PHE A 8 0.70 6.39 -15.82
N ALA A 9 -0.43 7.02 -16.14
CA ALA A 9 -0.80 8.28 -15.53
C ALA A 9 -0.97 8.06 -14.03
N VAL A 10 -0.30 8.87 -13.21
CA VAL A 10 -0.34 8.79 -11.74
C VAL A 10 -1.77 8.92 -11.20
N LEU A 11 -2.62 9.65 -11.91
CA LEU A 11 -3.96 10.04 -11.48
C LEU A 11 -4.95 9.80 -12.63
N ARG A 12 -5.89 8.88 -12.44
CA ARG A 12 -6.87 8.45 -13.45
C ARG A 12 -8.29 8.47 -12.89
N PRO A 13 -9.05 9.56 -13.06
CA PRO A 13 -10.47 9.55 -12.69
C PRO A 13 -11.24 8.59 -13.62
N VAL A 14 -12.31 7.98 -13.10
CA VAL A 14 -13.18 7.08 -13.89
C VAL A 14 -13.75 7.80 -15.11
N SER A 15 -14.19 9.06 -14.94
CA SER A 15 -14.48 9.95 -16.06
C SER A 15 -13.48 11.10 -16.06
N ARG A 16 -12.93 11.41 -17.24
CA ARG A 16 -12.07 12.57 -17.48
C ARG A 16 -12.87 13.87 -17.61
N ALA A 17 -14.18 13.82 -17.34
CA ALA A 17 -15.04 14.99 -17.18
C ALA A 17 -15.72 14.94 -15.80
N VAL A 18 -16.10 16.11 -15.29
CA VAL A 18 -16.75 16.25 -13.99
C VAL A 18 -18.21 16.65 -14.19
N PRO A 19 -19.19 15.95 -13.61
CA PRO A 19 -20.61 16.30 -13.73
C PRO A 19 -20.88 17.70 -13.19
N SER A 20 -21.51 18.55 -13.98
CA SER A 20 -21.85 19.91 -13.55
C SER A 20 -22.93 19.97 -12.47
N SER A 21 -23.73 18.90 -12.33
CA SER A 21 -24.76 18.75 -11.31
C SER A 21 -24.86 17.32 -10.77
N ARG A 22 -25.45 17.19 -9.57
CA ARG A 22 -25.76 15.90 -8.94
C ARG A 22 -26.70 15.04 -9.80
N THR A 23 -27.68 15.65 -10.47
CA THR A 23 -28.61 14.95 -11.36
C THR A 23 -27.88 14.26 -12.51
N ILE A 24 -26.97 14.95 -13.20
CA ILE A 24 -26.16 14.36 -14.28
C ILE A 24 -25.32 13.19 -13.74
N ARG A 25 -24.76 13.35 -12.54
CA ARG A 25 -24.00 12.29 -11.87
C ARG A 25 -24.87 11.06 -11.60
N ASP A 26 -26.01 11.24 -10.95
CA ASP A 26 -26.94 10.18 -10.58
C ASP A 26 -27.49 9.43 -11.80
N ASP A 27 -27.82 10.18 -12.86
CA ASP A 27 -28.35 9.62 -14.10
C ASP A 27 -27.30 8.82 -14.88
N SER A 28 -26.02 9.19 -14.77
CA SER A 28 -24.94 8.45 -15.43
C SER A 28 -24.70 7.07 -14.85
N ARG A 29 -25.03 6.85 -13.57
CA ARG A 29 -24.71 5.60 -12.84
C ARG A 29 -23.22 5.23 -12.84
N LEU A 30 -22.34 6.12 -13.27
CA LEU A 30 -20.90 5.95 -13.18
C LEU A 30 -20.45 6.15 -11.72
N PRO A 31 -19.50 5.34 -11.22
CA PRO A 31 -18.91 5.61 -9.92
C PRO A 31 -18.08 6.90 -9.98
N ASP A 32 -18.35 7.82 -9.06
CA ASP A 32 -17.49 8.96 -8.78
C ASP A 32 -16.24 8.43 -8.07
N ALA A 33 -15.21 8.05 -8.83
CA ALA A 33 -14.00 7.49 -8.27
C ALA A 33 -12.78 7.84 -9.11
N LEU A 34 -11.60 7.66 -8.53
CA LEU A 34 -10.34 7.76 -9.25
C LEU A 34 -9.35 6.71 -8.80
N VAL A 35 -8.42 6.38 -9.69
CA VAL A 35 -7.31 5.48 -9.45
C VAL A 35 -6.02 6.28 -9.34
N VAL A 36 -5.22 6.02 -8.31
CA VAL A 36 -3.91 6.61 -8.10
C VAL A 36 -2.84 5.52 -8.10
N THR A 37 -1.82 5.69 -8.93
CA THR A 37 -0.60 4.89 -8.92
C THR A 37 0.55 5.82 -8.54
N PRO A 38 0.87 5.97 -7.23
CA PRO A 38 1.75 7.02 -6.74
C PRO A 38 3.19 6.89 -7.27
N VAL A 39 3.64 5.65 -7.52
CA VAL A 39 4.95 5.35 -8.08
C VAL A 39 4.79 4.90 -9.53
N VAL A 40 5.56 5.49 -10.43
CA VAL A 40 5.51 5.19 -11.87
C VAL A 40 6.93 4.91 -12.31
N VAL A 41 7.11 3.77 -12.97
CA VAL A 41 8.39 3.44 -13.60
C VAL A 41 8.56 4.32 -14.82
N VAL A 42 9.51 5.25 -14.76
CA VAL A 42 9.98 5.93 -15.95
C VAL A 42 10.84 4.90 -16.72
N PRO A 43 10.49 4.57 -17.98
CA PRO A 43 11.30 3.66 -18.77
C PRO A 43 12.75 4.15 -18.84
N ALA A 44 13.72 3.27 -18.61
CA ALA A 44 15.15 3.60 -18.60
C ALA A 44 15.68 4.20 -19.92
N ALA A 45 14.86 4.21 -20.99
CA ALA A 45 15.23 4.68 -22.32
C ALA A 45 15.16 6.22 -22.49
N GLU A 46 14.53 6.96 -21.56
CA GLU A 46 14.63 8.42 -21.58
C GLU A 46 15.89 8.83 -20.81
N PRO A 47 16.95 9.33 -21.49
CA PRO A 47 18.11 9.84 -20.79
C PRO A 47 17.64 10.96 -19.86
N VAL A 48 17.68 10.68 -18.55
CA VAL A 48 17.53 11.74 -17.55
C VAL A 48 18.62 12.75 -17.89
N PRO A 49 18.29 14.02 -18.18
CA PRO A 49 19.30 15.00 -18.55
C PRO A 49 20.42 14.97 -17.52
N ASP A 50 21.68 14.88 -17.98
CA ASP A 50 22.88 14.53 -17.18
C ASP A 50 23.11 15.42 -15.93
N ASP A 51 22.44 16.59 -15.85
CA ASP A 51 22.49 17.52 -14.72
C ASP A 51 21.18 17.60 -13.89
N GLY A 52 20.21 16.71 -14.16
CA GLY A 52 18.79 16.79 -13.78
C GLY A 52 18.47 16.55 -12.30
N VAL A 53 19.18 17.21 -11.39
CA VAL A 53 18.79 17.34 -9.98
C VAL A 53 17.34 17.88 -9.93
N PRO A 54 16.36 17.12 -9.39
CA PRO A 54 15.01 17.64 -9.28
C PRO A 54 15.02 18.95 -8.48
N PRO A 55 14.27 19.99 -8.91
CA PRO A 55 14.28 21.29 -8.26
C PRO A 55 13.78 21.19 -6.82
N LEU A 56 14.23 22.10 -5.96
CA LEU A 56 13.77 22.15 -4.57
C LEU A 56 12.28 22.51 -4.52
N LEU A 57 11.51 21.85 -3.65
CA LEU A 57 10.09 22.14 -3.43
C LEU A 57 9.86 23.60 -2.98
N THR A 58 10.85 24.21 -2.33
CA THR A 58 10.80 25.63 -1.93
C THR A 58 10.74 26.59 -3.11
N ALA A 59 11.15 26.15 -4.31
CA ALA A 59 11.02 26.92 -5.54
C ALA A 59 9.61 26.82 -6.16
N VAL A 60 8.76 25.91 -5.69
CA VAL A 60 7.39 25.76 -6.18
C VAL A 60 6.46 26.69 -5.41
N PRO A 61 5.77 27.64 -6.06
CA PRO A 61 4.82 28.51 -5.39
C PRO A 61 3.69 27.69 -4.79
N LYS A 62 3.20 28.11 -3.62
CA LYS A 62 2.11 27.44 -2.90
C LYS A 62 0.99 28.44 -2.65
N CYS A 63 -0.25 28.00 -2.80
CA CYS A 63 -1.39 28.80 -2.37
C CYS A 63 -1.37 28.95 -0.84
N GLU A 64 -1.10 30.15 -0.32
CA GLU A 64 -1.21 30.50 1.12
C GLU A 64 -2.54 30.08 1.80
N ARG A 65 -3.67 29.99 1.07
CA ARG A 65 -4.95 29.55 1.69
C ARG A 65 -5.04 28.04 1.89
N CYS A 66 -4.79 27.25 0.85
CA CYS A 66 -5.00 25.80 0.89
C CYS A 66 -3.69 24.98 0.96
N GLY A 67 -2.54 25.64 0.83
CA GLY A 67 -1.20 25.03 0.79
C GLY A 67 -0.90 24.21 -0.47
N ALA A 68 -1.73 24.28 -1.51
CA ALA A 68 -1.51 23.52 -2.74
C ALA A 68 -0.28 24.03 -3.50
N PRO A 69 0.67 23.15 -3.88
CA PRO A 69 1.79 23.54 -4.72
C PRO A 69 1.35 23.73 -6.18
N HIS A 70 1.96 24.70 -6.85
CA HIS A 70 1.64 25.12 -8.21
C HIS A 70 2.88 24.98 -9.12
N PRO A 71 3.26 23.74 -9.49
CA PRO A 71 4.45 23.48 -10.28
C PRO A 71 4.37 24.02 -11.70
N ASP A 72 3.15 24.11 -12.23
CA ASP A 72 2.84 24.47 -13.59
C ASP A 72 1.57 25.33 -13.64
N HIS A 73 1.27 25.86 -14.82
CA HIS A 73 0.04 26.59 -15.04
C HIS A 73 -1.21 25.71 -14.85
N VAL A 74 -1.15 24.37 -14.88
CA VAL A 74 -2.34 23.50 -14.79
C VAL A 74 -3.15 23.77 -13.51
N THR A 75 -2.50 24.22 -12.45
CA THR A 75 -3.13 24.39 -11.13
C THR A 75 -3.45 25.85 -10.78
N HIS A 76 -3.05 26.81 -11.61
CA HIS A 76 -3.28 28.23 -11.36
C HIS A 76 -3.48 29.04 -12.64
N PHE A 77 -4.19 30.16 -12.52
CA PHE A 77 -4.16 31.20 -13.54
C PHE A 77 -3.17 32.29 -13.16
N GLY A 78 -2.19 32.51 -14.03
CA GLY A 78 -1.33 33.69 -14.03
C GLY A 78 -1.73 34.56 -15.22
N PRO A 79 -2.38 35.72 -15.03
CA PRO A 79 -2.52 36.69 -16.09
C PRO A 79 -1.12 37.16 -16.55
N SER A 80 -1.02 37.77 -17.72
CA SER A 80 0.22 38.37 -18.24
C SER A 80 0.86 39.39 -17.30
N THR A 81 0.13 39.86 -16.29
CA THR A 81 0.66 40.61 -15.15
C THR A 81 1.22 39.64 -14.09
N PRO A 82 2.54 39.65 -13.83
CA PRO A 82 3.25 38.68 -12.98
C PRO A 82 2.86 38.71 -11.49
N ALA A 83 1.89 39.52 -11.10
CA ALA A 83 1.53 39.77 -9.72
C ALA A 83 0.40 38.90 -9.20
N LEU A 84 -0.45 38.26 -10.03
CA LEU A 84 -1.64 37.55 -9.53
C LEU A 84 -1.57 36.03 -9.77
N LEU A 85 -1.71 35.23 -8.72
CA LEU A 85 -1.88 33.78 -8.81
C LEU A 85 -3.29 33.42 -8.33
N LEU A 86 -4.12 32.87 -9.22
CA LEU A 86 -5.45 32.35 -8.86
C LEU A 86 -5.41 30.83 -8.78
N CYS A 87 -5.60 30.27 -7.57
CA CYS A 87 -5.57 28.84 -7.30
C CYS A 87 -6.85 28.15 -7.78
N PHE A 88 -6.75 27.16 -8.67
CA PHE A 88 -7.93 26.46 -9.20
C PHE A 88 -8.59 25.48 -8.23
N LEU A 89 -7.86 25.07 -7.19
CA LEU A 89 -8.39 24.13 -6.18
C LEU A 89 -9.33 24.82 -5.19
N CYS A 90 -9.00 26.05 -4.75
CA CYS A 90 -9.77 26.75 -3.72
C CYS A 90 -10.31 28.12 -4.15
N GLY A 91 -9.99 28.58 -5.36
CA GLY A 91 -10.42 29.88 -5.90
C GLY A 91 -9.74 31.10 -5.26
N HIS A 92 -8.80 30.89 -4.33
CA HIS A 92 -8.11 31.99 -3.69
C HIS A 92 -7.10 32.63 -4.64
N HIS A 93 -7.05 33.97 -4.63
CA HIS A 93 -6.12 34.75 -5.43
C HIS A 93 -5.07 35.39 -4.52
N GLN A 94 -3.82 35.39 -4.97
CA GLN A 94 -2.69 35.95 -4.25
C GLN A 94 -1.99 36.97 -5.10
N THR A 95 -1.69 38.13 -4.50
CA THR A 95 -0.80 39.11 -5.10
C THR A 95 0.62 38.82 -4.65
N HIS A 96 1.44 38.19 -5.50
CA HIS A 96 2.87 38.09 -5.23
C HIS A 96 3.46 39.49 -5.27
N GLN A 97 3.83 40.03 -4.11
CA GLN A 97 4.81 41.11 -4.07
C GLN A 97 6.09 40.52 -4.67
N ALA A 98 6.63 41.15 -5.71
CA ALA A 98 7.88 40.72 -6.33
C ALA A 98 9.02 40.82 -5.30
N SER A 99 9.18 39.79 -4.47
CA SER A 99 10.35 39.63 -3.62
C SER A 99 11.52 39.38 -4.56
N SER A 100 12.47 40.31 -4.55
CA SER A 100 13.49 40.59 -5.55
C SER A 100 14.56 39.51 -5.80
N SER A 101 14.30 38.22 -5.53
CA SER A 101 15.35 37.18 -5.58
C SER A 101 14.94 35.83 -6.18
N ALA A 102 13.70 35.63 -6.63
CA ALA A 102 13.29 34.37 -7.27
C ALA A 102 13.13 34.55 -8.79
N THR A 103 14.16 34.20 -9.56
CA THR A 103 14.09 34.14 -11.02
C THR A 103 13.17 32.99 -11.43
N ILE A 104 11.90 33.27 -11.69
CA ILE A 104 11.00 32.30 -12.30
C ILE A 104 11.52 32.04 -13.72
N PRO A 105 11.80 30.78 -14.12
CA PRO A 105 12.17 30.50 -15.49
C PRO A 105 11.00 30.89 -16.40
N SER A 106 11.17 31.98 -17.14
CA SER A 106 10.18 32.47 -18.09
C SER A 106 10.14 31.53 -19.28
N SER A 107 9.27 30.52 -19.24
CA SER A 107 8.87 29.80 -20.45
C SER A 107 8.12 30.79 -21.34
N SER A 108 8.73 31.19 -22.45
CA SER A 108 8.21 32.18 -23.38
C SER A 108 6.89 31.70 -24.02
N VAL A 109 5.76 32.12 -23.46
CA VAL A 109 4.45 31.98 -24.10
C VAL A 109 4.25 33.18 -25.02
N SER A 110 4.61 33.02 -26.31
CA SER A 110 4.37 34.01 -27.34
C SER A 110 2.90 33.98 -27.76
N GLY A 111 2.10 34.96 -27.32
CA GLY A 111 0.71 35.13 -27.73
C GLY A 111 0.10 36.41 -27.19
N SER A 112 0.43 37.55 -27.79
CA SER A 112 -0.17 38.85 -27.45
C SER A 112 -1.58 38.96 -28.01
N SER A 113 -2.58 39.09 -27.14
CA SER A 113 -3.90 39.61 -27.48
C SER A 113 -4.17 40.84 -26.61
N SER A 114 -4.28 42.00 -27.25
CA SER A 114 -4.61 43.28 -26.62
C SER A 114 -6.12 43.40 -26.52
N ALA A 115 -6.67 43.26 -25.30
CA ALA A 115 -8.08 43.51 -25.03
C ALA A 115 -8.25 44.87 -24.32
N SER A 116 -9.05 45.74 -24.91
CA SER A 116 -9.49 47.03 -24.36
C SER A 116 -10.54 46.81 -23.25
N GLN A 117 -10.45 47.64 -22.20
CA GLN A 117 -11.30 47.58 -21.01
C GLN A 117 -12.76 47.95 -21.35
N SER A 118 -13.66 46.97 -21.31
CA SER A 118 -15.10 47.19 -21.18
C SER A 118 -15.62 46.53 -19.89
N SER A 119 -16.55 47.21 -19.22
CA SER A 119 -17.08 46.84 -17.91
C SER A 119 -18.14 45.74 -18.05
N SER A 120 -17.69 44.49 -18.24
CA SER A 120 -18.37 43.19 -17.97
C SER A 120 -17.82 42.07 -18.86
N CYS A 121 -16.50 41.96 -19.01
CA CYS A 121 -15.92 40.78 -19.66
C CYS A 121 -15.92 39.59 -18.68
N VAL A 122 -16.66 38.53 -19.01
CA VAL A 122 -16.41 37.20 -18.46
C VAL A 122 -15.09 36.72 -19.04
N PHE A 123 -14.07 36.57 -18.18
CA PHE A 123 -12.78 36.05 -18.62
C PHE A 123 -12.87 34.53 -18.77
N THR A 124 -13.11 34.08 -20.00
CA THR A 124 -12.97 32.66 -20.34
C THR A 124 -11.49 32.36 -20.50
N LEU A 125 -10.93 31.63 -19.53
CA LEU A 125 -9.55 31.17 -19.59
C LEU A 125 -9.36 30.29 -20.84
N PRO A 126 -8.32 30.51 -21.66
CA PRO A 126 -8.07 29.66 -22.81
C PRO A 126 -7.77 28.24 -22.33
N LEU A 127 -8.72 27.33 -22.54
CA LEU A 127 -8.52 25.88 -22.43
C LEU A 127 -7.66 25.43 -23.62
N ARG A 128 -6.36 25.77 -23.62
CA ARG A 128 -5.43 25.13 -24.55
C ARG A 128 -5.19 23.71 -24.06
N TRP A 129 -5.94 22.79 -24.65
CA TRP A 129 -5.73 21.36 -24.51
C TRP A 129 -4.46 21.00 -25.29
N PRO A 130 -3.46 20.32 -24.70
CA PRO A 130 -2.39 19.74 -25.50
C PRO A 130 -3.04 18.72 -26.47
N PRO A 131 -2.81 18.81 -27.80
CA PRO A 131 -3.55 18.04 -28.80
C PRO A 131 -3.29 16.52 -28.80
N SER A 132 -2.61 15.97 -27.78
CA SER A 132 -2.51 14.54 -27.53
C SER A 132 -2.39 14.28 -26.01
N LEU A 133 -3.47 13.82 -25.38
CA LEU A 133 -3.47 13.38 -23.98
C LEU A 133 -2.63 12.11 -23.74
N ASP A 134 -2.33 11.35 -24.80
CA ASP A 134 -1.60 10.08 -24.71
C ASP A 134 -0.11 10.25 -24.42
N SER A 135 0.40 11.48 -24.48
CA SER A 135 1.76 11.85 -24.10
C SER A 135 1.74 12.91 -22.99
N SER A 136 1.14 12.59 -21.85
CA SER A 136 1.32 13.44 -20.66
C SER A 136 2.82 13.56 -20.38
N PRO A 137 3.39 14.78 -20.27
CA PRO A 137 4.79 14.93 -19.89
C PRO A 137 5.03 14.21 -18.56
N PRO A 138 6.24 13.67 -18.34
CA PRO A 138 6.56 12.97 -17.09
C PRO A 138 6.20 13.86 -15.90
N THR A 139 5.47 13.28 -14.95
CA THR A 139 5.02 14.03 -13.76
C THR A 139 6.25 14.53 -13.01
N PRO A 140 6.38 15.85 -12.76
CA PRO A 140 7.59 16.39 -12.16
C PRO A 140 7.74 15.91 -10.71
N SER A 141 8.97 15.59 -10.33
CA SER A 141 9.38 15.37 -8.96
C SER A 141 10.19 16.57 -8.46
N TYR A 142 10.11 16.82 -7.15
CA TYR A 142 10.80 17.92 -6.48
C TYR A 142 11.53 17.37 -5.26
N ARG A 143 12.72 17.90 -4.97
CA ARG A 143 13.46 17.55 -3.75
C ARG A 143 12.88 18.26 -2.54
N VAL A 144 12.78 17.52 -1.44
CA VAL A 144 12.48 18.07 -0.12
C VAL A 144 13.77 18.06 0.69
N PRO A 145 14.18 19.19 1.29
CA PRO A 145 15.33 19.19 2.20
C PRO A 145 15.10 18.17 3.32
N ALA A 146 15.91 17.13 3.38
CA ALA A 146 15.85 16.08 4.39
C ALA A 146 17.27 15.61 4.72
N ARG A 147 17.47 15.13 5.95
CA ARG A 147 18.73 14.47 6.33
C ARG A 147 18.81 13.14 5.58
N ALA A 148 19.97 12.87 4.98
CA ALA A 148 20.25 11.55 4.43
C ALA A 148 20.28 10.55 5.59
N CYS A 149 19.31 9.64 5.59
CA CYS A 149 19.19 8.57 6.58
C CYS A 149 19.20 7.25 5.82
N PRO A 150 19.91 6.22 6.30
CA PRO A 150 19.89 4.92 5.64
C PRO A 150 18.48 4.30 5.69
N PRO A 151 18.07 3.54 4.67
CA PRO A 151 16.89 2.69 4.76
C PRO A 151 17.24 1.36 5.46
N LEU A 152 16.25 0.80 6.16
CA LEU A 152 16.37 -0.47 6.88
C LEU A 152 15.70 -1.61 6.11
N TRP A 153 16.32 -2.78 6.12
CA TRP A 153 15.73 -4.03 5.64
C TRP A 153 15.79 -5.11 6.70
N PHE A 154 14.63 -5.49 7.21
CA PHE A 154 14.49 -6.61 8.13
C PHE A 154 14.05 -7.85 7.35
N LEU A 155 14.90 -8.86 7.33
CA LEU A 155 14.62 -10.19 6.80
C LEU A 155 14.12 -11.07 7.95
N VAL A 156 12.82 -11.33 7.99
CA VAL A 156 12.22 -12.17 9.04
C VAL A 156 11.94 -13.55 8.50
N LEU A 157 12.58 -14.54 9.10
CA LEU A 157 12.52 -15.93 8.71
C LEU A 157 11.67 -16.72 9.69
N ASP A 158 10.87 -17.63 9.15
CA ASP A 158 10.08 -18.55 9.95
C ASP A 158 10.93 -19.66 10.58
N GLY A 159 11.27 -19.48 11.86
CA GLY A 159 12.05 -20.44 12.63
C GLY A 159 11.29 -21.67 13.09
N SER A 160 9.99 -21.75 12.80
CA SER A 160 9.21 -22.96 13.04
C SER A 160 9.15 -23.91 11.84
N CYS A 161 9.72 -23.52 10.69
CA CYS A 161 9.75 -24.39 9.51
C CYS A 161 10.81 -25.50 9.66
N HIS A 162 10.37 -26.76 9.56
CA HIS A 162 11.23 -27.95 9.59
C HIS A 162 11.69 -28.41 8.19
N GLU A 163 11.12 -27.84 7.14
CA GLU A 163 11.33 -28.34 5.78
C GLU A 163 12.65 -27.85 5.22
N ARG A 164 13.52 -28.78 4.83
CA ARG A 164 14.85 -28.45 4.27
C ARG A 164 14.75 -27.63 2.98
N SER A 165 13.71 -27.88 2.18
CA SER A 165 13.44 -27.17 0.92
C SER A 165 13.18 -25.67 1.14
N TYR A 166 12.55 -25.29 2.26
CA TYR A 166 12.38 -23.90 2.67
C TYR A 166 13.74 -23.23 2.88
N TRP A 167 14.58 -23.80 3.75
CA TRP A 167 15.87 -23.22 4.11
C TRP A 167 16.82 -23.15 2.91
N GLN A 168 16.81 -24.16 2.04
CA GLN A 168 17.56 -24.15 0.79
C GLN A 168 17.12 -23.02 -0.14
N ALA A 169 15.82 -22.89 -0.39
CA ALA A 169 15.29 -21.85 -1.26
C ALA A 169 15.58 -20.43 -0.73
N VAL A 170 15.33 -20.20 0.57
CA VAL A 170 15.58 -18.91 1.23
C VAL A 170 17.06 -18.54 1.18
N THR A 171 17.94 -19.46 1.58
CA THR A 171 19.39 -19.21 1.64
C THR A 171 19.96 -18.94 0.25
N GLN A 172 19.55 -19.74 -0.74
CA GLN A 172 19.99 -19.56 -2.12
C GLN A 172 19.56 -18.20 -2.65
N VAL A 173 18.26 -17.90 -2.63
CA VAL A 173 17.70 -16.68 -3.23
C VAL A 173 18.26 -15.43 -2.55
N LEU A 174 18.31 -15.40 -1.21
CA LEU A 174 18.85 -14.23 -0.49
C LEU A 174 20.35 -14.07 -0.75
N SER A 175 21.12 -15.15 -0.86
CA SER A 175 22.54 -15.06 -1.21
C SER A 175 22.75 -14.53 -2.63
N GLU A 176 21.93 -14.93 -3.59
CA GLU A 176 22.05 -14.41 -4.96
C GLU A 176 21.70 -12.91 -5.03
N ILE A 177 20.70 -12.46 -4.27
CA ILE A 177 20.27 -11.05 -4.25
C ILE A 177 21.27 -10.15 -3.51
N LEU A 178 21.92 -10.67 -2.47
CA LEU A 178 22.90 -9.94 -1.66
C LEU A 178 24.32 -9.99 -2.23
N GLN A 179 24.53 -10.75 -3.32
CA GLN A 179 25.83 -10.86 -3.93
C GLN A 179 26.28 -9.48 -4.47
N PRO A 180 27.50 -9.03 -4.16
CA PRO A 180 28.02 -7.79 -4.74
C PRO A 180 28.10 -7.93 -6.26
N ALA A 181 27.87 -6.84 -7.00
CA ALA A 181 28.10 -6.83 -8.43
C ALA A 181 29.55 -7.24 -8.69
N ASN A 182 29.74 -8.13 -9.66
CA ASN A 182 31.08 -8.37 -10.18
C ASN A 182 31.57 -7.04 -10.78
N ASP A 183 32.82 -6.65 -10.51
CA ASP A 183 33.42 -5.35 -10.91
C ASP A 183 33.28 -4.99 -12.41
N ASN A 184 32.88 -5.96 -13.25
CA ASN A 184 32.71 -5.81 -14.69
C ASN A 184 31.25 -5.68 -15.16
N SER A 185 30.24 -5.84 -14.30
CA SER A 185 28.84 -5.66 -14.68
C SER A 185 28.36 -4.26 -14.32
N ALA A 186 27.90 -3.49 -15.31
CA ALA A 186 27.16 -2.24 -15.11
C ALA A 186 25.76 -2.47 -14.50
N ASP A 187 25.58 -3.57 -13.78
CA ASP A 187 24.30 -3.98 -13.24
C ASP A 187 24.02 -3.21 -11.95
N THR A 188 22.99 -2.37 -11.97
CA THR A 188 22.55 -1.53 -10.85
C THR A 188 21.83 -2.32 -9.74
N THR A 189 22.00 -3.65 -9.73
CA THR A 189 21.30 -4.57 -8.83
C THR A 189 22.06 -4.81 -7.53
N ALA A 190 23.35 -4.44 -7.46
CA ALA A 190 24.14 -4.61 -6.25
C ALA A 190 23.57 -3.81 -5.07
N PRO A 191 23.61 -4.38 -3.85
CA PRO A 191 23.17 -3.67 -2.66
C PRO A 191 24.04 -2.43 -2.39
N PRO A 192 23.44 -1.25 -2.17
CA PRO A 192 24.18 -0.07 -1.78
C PRO A 192 24.72 -0.18 -0.35
N GLU A 193 25.95 0.28 -0.13
CA GLU A 193 26.64 0.19 1.17
C GLU A 193 25.87 0.85 2.33
N HIS A 194 25.15 1.95 2.04
CA HIS A 194 24.37 2.67 3.04
C HIS A 194 23.00 2.05 3.35
N VAL A 195 22.61 0.95 2.71
CA VAL A 195 21.40 0.20 3.13
C VAL A 195 21.78 -0.67 4.30
N HIS A 196 20.98 -0.65 5.37
CA HIS A 196 21.24 -1.49 6.54
C HIS A 196 20.31 -2.71 6.52
N VAL A 197 20.85 -3.88 6.87
CA VAL A 197 20.12 -5.15 6.90
C VAL A 197 20.16 -5.77 8.30
N SER A 198 19.08 -6.44 8.68
CA SER A 198 19.04 -7.33 9.86
C SER A 198 18.33 -8.64 9.52
N ILE A 199 18.87 -9.76 9.99
CA ILE A 199 18.26 -11.09 9.87
C ILE A 199 17.66 -11.47 11.21
N LEU A 200 16.36 -11.79 11.20
CA LEU A 200 15.58 -12.19 12.35
C LEU A 200 14.97 -13.57 12.11
N LEU A 201 14.92 -14.41 13.14
CA LEU A 201 14.25 -15.71 13.13
C LEU A 201 13.23 -15.73 14.24
N ALA A 202 11.96 -15.89 13.89
CA ALA A 202 10.88 -15.88 14.88
C ALA A 202 10.19 -17.25 14.95
N TYR A 203 9.89 -17.69 16.17
CA TYR A 203 9.18 -18.94 16.44
C TYR A 203 8.61 -18.94 17.87
N THR A 204 7.75 -19.89 18.19
CA THR A 204 7.26 -20.12 19.56
C THR A 204 7.89 -21.36 20.16
N THR A 205 8.15 -21.35 21.47
CA THR A 205 8.56 -22.53 22.24
C THR A 205 7.52 -22.85 23.30
N THR A 206 7.35 -24.13 23.61
CA THR A 206 6.59 -24.59 24.77
C THR A 206 7.56 -24.82 25.92
N SER A 207 7.36 -24.12 27.03
CA SER A 207 8.06 -24.44 28.28
C SER A 207 7.53 -25.80 28.75
N GLY A 208 8.31 -26.86 28.58
CA GLY A 208 8.08 -28.11 29.28
C GLY A 208 8.43 -27.86 30.75
N THR A 209 7.46 -27.97 31.66
CA THR A 209 7.68 -27.94 33.11
C THR A 209 8.46 -29.19 33.52
N ASN A 210 9.75 -29.25 33.19
CA ASN A 210 10.68 -30.20 33.78
C ASN A 210 11.09 -29.66 35.16
N ASP A 211 10.14 -29.62 36.09
CA ASP A 211 10.37 -29.30 37.50
C ASP A 211 10.87 -30.52 38.31
N ASP A 212 11.16 -31.65 37.66
CA ASP A 212 11.47 -32.90 38.35
C ASP A 212 12.95 -33.09 38.76
N ASN A 213 13.84 -32.11 38.59
CA ASN A 213 15.26 -32.25 38.95
C ASN A 213 15.66 -31.69 40.33
N ASN A 214 14.71 -31.42 41.24
CA ASN A 214 15.03 -30.98 42.60
C ASN A 214 14.41 -31.84 43.73
N ALA A 215 14.38 -33.16 43.57
CA ALA A 215 13.97 -34.10 44.62
C ALA A 215 15.00 -35.21 44.89
N HIS A 216 16.22 -34.82 45.30
CA HIS A 216 17.09 -35.70 46.08
C HIS A 216 17.10 -35.27 47.56
N HIS A 217 16.01 -35.58 48.25
CA HIS A 217 15.97 -36.11 49.62
C HIS A 217 14.55 -35.94 50.20
N THR A 218 13.73 -37.00 50.17
CA THR A 218 13.05 -37.55 51.37
C THR A 218 12.24 -38.80 51.01
N THR A 219 12.70 -39.90 51.57
CA THR A 219 11.99 -41.12 52.00
C THR A 219 10.49 -41.30 51.66
N HIS A 220 10.24 -42.35 50.88
CA HIS A 220 9.10 -43.28 50.88
C HIS A 220 7.93 -43.02 51.85
N THR A 221 6.75 -42.76 51.28
CA THR A 221 5.48 -43.38 51.71
C THR A 221 4.60 -43.63 50.48
N PRO A 222 4.15 -44.88 50.23
CA PRO A 222 3.25 -45.19 49.14
C PRO A 222 1.79 -45.00 49.59
N ASN A 223 1.14 -43.92 49.16
CA ASN A 223 -0.32 -43.81 49.23
C ASN A 223 -0.86 -43.57 47.81
N ASN A 224 -1.42 -44.65 47.24
CA ASN A 224 -2.18 -44.63 46.01
C ASN A 224 -3.55 -44.00 46.26
N THR A 225 -3.72 -42.75 45.83
CA THR A 225 -5.04 -42.16 45.56
C THR A 225 -5.02 -41.53 44.16
N PRO A 226 -5.90 -41.96 43.24
CA PRO A 226 -6.01 -41.37 41.91
C PRO A 226 -6.63 -39.98 42.03
N ASN A 227 -5.80 -38.94 42.03
CA ASN A 227 -6.25 -37.56 42.11
C ASN A 227 -6.54 -37.06 40.67
N ASN A 228 -7.79 -37.25 40.22
CA ASN A 228 -8.32 -36.66 38.99
C ASN A 228 -8.52 -35.15 39.19
N ASN A 229 -7.44 -34.37 39.17
CA ASN A 229 -7.54 -32.92 39.24
C ASN A 229 -7.53 -32.35 37.80
N PRO A 230 -8.67 -31.89 37.23
CA PRO A 230 -8.75 -31.36 35.86
C PRO A 230 -8.10 -29.97 35.68
N ASN A 231 -7.29 -29.51 36.64
CA ASN A 231 -6.54 -28.27 36.54
C ASN A 231 -5.23 -28.50 35.76
N ASN A 232 -5.34 -28.85 34.47
CA ASN A 232 -4.23 -28.69 33.53
C ASN A 232 -3.97 -27.18 33.41
N THR A 233 -2.96 -26.69 34.12
CA THR A 233 -2.40 -25.37 33.87
C THR A 233 -2.03 -25.30 32.38
N PRO A 234 -2.54 -24.32 31.62
CA PRO A 234 -2.25 -24.22 30.20
C PRO A 234 -0.73 -24.16 30.00
N ASN A 235 -0.18 -25.02 29.14
CA ASN A 235 1.23 -24.98 28.78
C ASN A 235 1.57 -23.56 28.31
N ASN A 236 2.46 -22.87 29.02
CA ASN A 236 2.89 -21.53 28.66
C ASN A 236 3.71 -21.61 27.35
N THR A 237 3.11 -21.10 26.28
CA THR A 237 3.81 -20.86 25.02
C THR A 237 4.52 -19.52 25.09
N HIS A 238 5.80 -19.48 24.76
CA HIS A 238 6.59 -18.27 24.71
C HIS A 238 6.97 -17.94 23.27
N ASN A 239 6.84 -16.67 22.88
CA ASN A 239 7.37 -16.18 21.61
C ASN A 239 8.88 -15.97 21.77
N VAL A 240 9.65 -16.40 20.77
CA VAL A 240 11.10 -16.25 20.70
C VAL A 240 11.45 -15.48 19.43
N LEU A 241 12.30 -14.46 19.58
CA LEU A 241 12.98 -13.80 18.47
C LEU A 241 14.47 -14.06 18.61
N ALA A 242 15.02 -14.77 17.64
CA ALA A 242 16.45 -14.92 17.44
C ALA A 242 16.95 -13.80 16.53
N VAL A 243 17.88 -13.00 17.05
CA VAL A 243 18.47 -11.84 16.36
C VAL A 243 19.92 -12.19 16.03
N TRP A 244 20.32 -12.11 14.76
CA TRP A 244 21.73 -12.29 14.39
C TRP A 244 22.49 -11.01 14.69
N GLN A 245 23.62 -11.18 15.37
CA GLN A 245 24.63 -10.13 15.52
C GLN A 245 25.61 -10.24 14.35
N LEU A 246 25.49 -9.29 13.41
CA LEU A 246 26.19 -9.29 12.12
C LEU A 246 27.44 -8.39 12.11
N ASP A 247 27.74 -7.75 13.24
CA ASP A 247 28.92 -6.92 13.48
C ASP A 247 30.22 -7.75 13.64
N SER A 248 30.07 -9.07 13.83
CA SER A 248 31.17 -10.02 13.98
C SER A 248 31.34 -10.92 12.75
N PRO A 249 32.58 -11.28 12.36
CA PRO A 249 32.85 -12.27 11.31
C PRO A 249 32.35 -13.67 11.64
N TYR A 250 32.07 -13.92 12.92
CA TYR A 250 31.39 -15.11 13.40
C TYR A 250 30.00 -14.69 13.87
N PRO A 251 29.02 -14.59 12.95
CA PRO A 251 27.70 -14.14 13.31
C PRO A 251 27.11 -15.13 14.31
N HIS A 252 26.65 -14.60 15.44
CA HIS A 252 26.06 -15.39 16.51
C HIS A 252 24.60 -14.98 16.71
N VAL A 253 23.80 -15.93 17.16
CA VAL A 253 22.36 -15.74 17.35
C VAL A 253 22.10 -15.45 18.82
N GLN A 254 21.39 -14.36 19.08
CA GLN A 254 20.90 -14.05 20.41
C GLN A 254 19.41 -14.36 20.47
N HIS A 255 19.04 -15.31 21.32
CA HIS A 255 17.65 -15.71 21.52
C HIS A 255 17.04 -14.85 22.61
N ARG A 256 15.90 -14.21 22.32
CA ARG A 256 15.14 -13.41 23.28
C ARG A 256 13.72 -13.92 23.34
N SER A 257 13.22 -14.13 24.55
CA SER A 257 11.88 -14.65 24.80
C SER A 257 10.96 -13.57 25.34
N SER A 258 9.71 -13.56 24.88
CA SER A 258 8.62 -12.75 25.45
C SER A 258 8.34 -13.00 26.95
N ALA A 259 8.86 -14.10 27.50
CA ALA A 259 8.75 -14.42 28.92
C ALA A 259 9.73 -13.60 29.79
N GLU A 260 10.77 -13.03 29.18
CA GLU A 260 11.77 -12.27 29.91
C GLU A 260 11.16 -10.92 30.35
N PRO A 261 11.37 -10.49 31.61
CA PRO A 261 10.75 -9.28 32.16
C PRO A 261 11.28 -7.98 31.53
N ASP A 262 12.31 -8.04 30.70
CA ASP A 262 12.99 -6.88 30.12
C ASP A 262 12.68 -6.77 28.62
N ALA A 263 11.47 -6.29 28.30
CA ALA A 263 11.09 -5.96 26.92
C ALA A 263 12.06 -4.94 26.28
N ASP A 264 12.66 -4.07 27.10
CA ASP A 264 13.63 -3.08 26.65
C ASP A 264 14.94 -3.75 26.19
N ASP A 265 15.28 -4.93 26.72
CA ASP A 265 16.45 -5.68 26.25
C ASP A 265 16.25 -6.19 24.83
N LEU A 266 15.08 -6.78 24.52
CA LEU A 266 14.76 -7.18 23.14
C LEU A 266 14.82 -5.99 22.18
N LEU A 267 14.21 -4.86 22.55
CA LEU A 267 14.20 -3.65 21.73
C LEU A 267 15.61 -3.08 21.56
N ARG A 268 16.45 -3.11 22.60
CA ARG A 268 17.87 -2.77 22.52
C ARG A 268 18.60 -3.68 21.54
N HIS A 269 18.42 -4.99 21.60
CA HIS A 269 19.09 -5.91 20.67
C HIS A 269 18.65 -5.71 19.22
N LEU A 270 17.35 -5.52 18.98
CA LEU A 270 16.81 -5.16 17.67
C LEU A 270 17.32 -3.80 17.17
N ALA A 271 17.60 -2.87 18.09
CA ALA A 271 18.16 -1.58 17.72
C ALA A 271 19.65 -1.67 17.31
N HIS A 272 20.39 -2.67 17.78
CA HIS A 272 21.81 -2.82 17.44
C HIS A 272 22.07 -3.84 16.32
N SER A 273 21.05 -4.60 15.91
CA SER A 273 21.19 -5.65 14.91
C SER A 273 21.35 -5.20 13.45
N PRO A 274 20.89 -4.01 13.00
CA PRO A 274 21.07 -3.61 11.60
C PRO A 274 22.51 -3.21 11.27
N VAL A 275 23.13 -3.89 10.30
CA VAL A 275 24.48 -3.58 9.78
C VAL A 275 24.41 -3.04 8.36
N PRO A 276 25.32 -2.15 7.93
CA PRO A 276 25.37 -1.68 6.54
C PRO A 276 25.68 -2.83 5.57
N LEU A 277 25.17 -2.78 4.35
CA LEU A 277 25.46 -3.72 3.26
C LEU A 277 26.75 -3.35 2.53
N ASP A 278 27.81 -3.09 3.29
CA ASP A 278 29.14 -2.78 2.76
C ASP A 278 30.00 -4.04 2.54
N GLY A 279 31.17 -3.86 1.94
CA GLY A 279 32.10 -4.97 1.70
C GLY A 279 32.59 -5.69 2.98
N ALA A 280 32.47 -5.06 4.16
CA ALA A 280 32.90 -5.65 5.42
C ALA A 280 31.83 -6.59 6.01
N HIS A 281 30.55 -6.22 5.92
CA HIS A 281 29.46 -6.96 6.58
C HIS A 281 28.74 -7.94 5.66
N VAL A 282 28.73 -7.73 4.33
CA VAL A 282 28.11 -8.67 3.37
C VAL A 282 28.60 -10.12 3.57
N PRO A 283 29.91 -10.41 3.78
CA PRO A 283 30.36 -11.75 4.10
C PRO A 283 29.75 -12.33 5.39
N HIS A 284 29.51 -11.50 6.41
CA HIS A 284 28.89 -11.93 7.67
C HIS A 284 27.41 -12.29 7.45
N VAL A 285 26.71 -11.52 6.63
CA VAL A 285 25.33 -11.80 6.21
C VAL A 285 25.26 -13.14 5.47
N HIS A 286 26.16 -13.40 4.52
CA HIS A 286 26.23 -14.71 3.85
C HIS A 286 26.59 -15.85 4.80
N ALA A 287 27.50 -15.63 5.75
CA ALA A 287 27.83 -16.63 6.75
C ALA A 287 26.60 -16.97 7.60
N ALA A 288 25.86 -15.97 8.07
CA ALA A 288 24.59 -16.14 8.78
C ALA A 288 23.57 -16.94 7.96
N LEU A 289 23.36 -16.58 6.69
CA LEU A 289 22.46 -17.31 5.79
C LEU A 289 22.86 -18.78 5.63
N ARG A 290 24.15 -19.09 5.48
CA ARG A 290 24.62 -20.49 5.38
C ARG A 290 24.34 -21.29 6.65
N THR A 291 24.43 -20.69 7.84
CA THR A 291 24.11 -21.40 9.10
C THR A 291 22.65 -21.87 9.16
N LEU A 292 21.75 -21.26 8.38
CA LEU A 292 20.35 -21.67 8.32
C LEU A 292 20.14 -23.03 7.64
N LEU A 293 21.09 -23.49 6.81
CA LEU A 293 20.99 -24.81 6.17
C LEU A 293 21.09 -25.96 7.17
N ASP A 294 21.73 -25.71 8.32
CA ASP A 294 21.89 -26.64 9.43
C ASP A 294 20.89 -26.37 10.57
N TYR A 295 20.00 -25.38 10.40
CA TYR A 295 19.01 -25.04 11.42
C TYR A 295 17.96 -26.14 11.56
N VAL A 296 17.76 -26.60 12.79
CA VAL A 296 16.71 -27.54 13.17
C VAL A 296 15.88 -26.87 14.26
N PRO A 297 14.57 -26.62 14.05
CA PRO A 297 13.74 -26.02 15.09
C PRO A 297 13.74 -26.89 16.35
N SER A 298 13.83 -26.24 17.51
CA SER A 298 13.98 -26.92 18.80
C SER A 298 12.74 -27.69 19.25
N THR A 299 11.55 -27.33 18.76
CA THR A 299 10.28 -27.95 19.13
C THR A 299 9.43 -28.24 17.88
N PRO A 300 8.89 -29.46 17.71
CA PRO A 300 8.05 -29.82 16.56
C PRO A 300 6.72 -29.04 16.51
N ASP A 301 6.28 -28.51 17.65
CA ASP A 301 5.07 -27.69 17.77
C ASP A 301 5.36 -26.18 17.70
N ALA A 302 6.57 -25.79 17.28
CA ALA A 302 6.88 -24.38 17.07
C ALA A 302 5.93 -23.79 16.02
N ARG A 303 5.60 -22.52 16.19
CA ARG A 303 4.79 -21.75 15.23
C ARG A 303 5.36 -20.36 15.08
N PHE A 304 4.95 -19.64 14.05
CA PHE A 304 5.49 -18.30 13.77
C PHE A 304 4.67 -17.16 14.43
N PRO A 305 5.22 -16.36 15.37
CA PRO A 305 4.48 -15.30 16.05
C PRO A 305 4.43 -13.97 15.27
N LEU A 306 3.80 -13.94 14.08
CA LEU A 306 3.85 -12.81 13.13
C LEU A 306 3.58 -11.44 13.76
N ALA A 307 2.43 -11.28 14.44
CA ALA A 307 2.05 -9.99 14.99
C ALA A 307 3.01 -9.48 16.07
N TRP A 308 3.50 -10.37 16.93
CA TRP A 308 4.46 -10.02 17.98
C TRP A 308 5.80 -9.61 17.37
N THR A 309 6.28 -10.33 16.36
CA THR A 309 7.51 -9.98 15.64
C THR A 309 7.41 -8.61 14.97
N VAL A 310 6.31 -8.36 14.25
CA VAL A 310 6.07 -7.07 13.58
C VAL A 310 5.98 -5.93 14.60
N ARG A 311 5.34 -6.14 15.75
CA ARG A 311 5.29 -5.16 16.85
C ARG A 311 6.66 -4.85 17.42
N ALA A 312 7.48 -5.85 17.66
CA ALA A 312 8.82 -5.66 18.19
C ALA A 312 9.65 -4.77 17.25
N VAL A 313 9.65 -5.08 15.94
CA VAL A 313 10.34 -4.25 14.95
C VAL A 313 9.74 -2.84 14.85
N GLN A 314 8.40 -2.73 14.83
CA GLN A 314 7.73 -1.43 14.79
C GLN A 314 8.07 -0.56 16.00
N ALA A 315 8.13 -1.13 17.21
CA ALA A 315 8.49 -0.42 18.43
C ALA A 315 9.95 0.07 18.38
N THR A 316 10.88 -0.75 17.89
CA THR A 316 12.27 -0.34 17.66
C THR A 316 12.37 0.83 16.67
N LEU A 317 11.55 0.84 15.61
CA LEU A 317 11.52 1.95 14.65
C LEU A 317 10.91 3.24 15.23
N ASP A 318 9.88 3.12 16.06
CA ASP A 318 9.27 4.27 16.75
C ASP A 318 10.30 4.94 17.67
N GLU A 319 11.08 4.13 18.38
CA GLU A 319 12.23 4.57 19.18
C GLU A 319 13.30 5.32 18.36
N TYR A 320 13.55 4.94 17.11
CA TYR A 320 14.42 5.71 16.21
C TYR A 320 13.79 7.00 15.71
N GLY A 321 12.50 6.98 15.40
CA GLY A 321 11.76 8.18 15.00
C GLY A 321 11.79 9.27 16.07
N HIS A 322 11.71 8.87 17.35
CA HIS A 322 11.89 9.77 18.48
C HIS A 322 13.29 10.41 18.52
N ALA A 323 14.35 9.63 18.30
CA ALA A 323 15.71 10.14 18.26
C ALA A 323 15.98 11.09 17.07
N ALA A 324 15.24 10.93 15.96
CA ALA A 324 15.37 11.77 14.77
C ALA A 324 14.76 13.18 14.91
N GLY A 325 14.06 13.48 16.00
CA GLY A 325 13.35 14.75 16.19
C GLY A 325 12.11 14.91 15.29
N LEU A 326 11.55 13.80 14.79
CA LEU A 326 10.40 13.80 13.88
C LEU A 326 9.05 14.00 14.59
N ARG A 327 9.02 14.10 15.92
CA ARG A 327 7.83 14.63 16.58
C ARG A 327 7.76 16.13 16.32
N GLU A 328 6.75 16.52 15.55
CA GLU A 328 6.20 17.87 15.65
C GLU A 328 6.07 18.20 17.14
N ASN A 329 6.54 19.38 17.54
CA ASN A 329 6.37 19.91 18.90
C ASN A 329 4.87 19.93 19.24
N HIS A 330 4.30 18.80 19.64
CA HIS A 330 3.13 18.78 20.48
C HIS A 330 3.62 19.37 21.79
N ASN A 331 3.42 20.68 21.90
CA ASN A 331 3.59 21.47 23.12
C ASN A 331 2.65 20.90 24.19
N HIS A 332 2.95 19.71 24.71
CA HIS A 332 2.45 19.30 26.00
C HIS A 332 3.25 20.10 27.03
N HIS A 333 2.59 21.14 27.54
CA HIS A 333 2.94 21.87 28.75
C HIS A 333 2.85 20.94 29.98
N ASP A 334 3.58 19.83 29.99
CA ASP A 334 3.74 19.01 31.17
C ASP A 334 4.90 19.59 32.00
N ASN A 335 4.53 20.62 32.77
CA ASN A 335 5.32 21.17 33.87
C ASN A 335 5.47 20.13 34.98
N HIS A 336 6.34 19.12 34.88
CA HIS A 336 6.74 18.35 36.07
C HIS A 336 8.17 17.80 36.03
N HIS A 337 8.98 18.31 36.97
CA HIS A 337 10.16 17.73 37.62
C HIS A 337 11.19 16.97 36.77
N HIS A 338 12.24 17.70 36.35
CA HIS A 338 13.53 17.14 35.94
C HIS A 338 14.17 16.31 37.06
N HIS A 339 14.13 14.98 36.95
CA HIS A 339 15.12 14.10 37.55
C HIS A 339 16.26 13.87 36.56
N ASN A 340 17.46 14.16 37.06
CA ASN A 340 18.70 14.33 36.33
C ASN A 340 19.38 12.97 36.11
N ASN A 341 18.81 12.12 35.26
CA ASN A 341 19.46 10.87 34.85
C ASN A 341 20.34 11.14 33.62
N ASN A 342 21.65 11.28 33.86
CA ASN A 342 22.71 11.25 32.86
C ASN A 342 22.82 9.84 32.24
N HIS A 343 21.79 9.37 31.54
CA HIS A 343 21.99 8.26 30.61
C HIS A 343 22.75 8.79 29.41
N HIS A 344 23.88 8.15 29.09
CA HIS A 344 24.61 8.39 27.86
C HIS A 344 23.65 8.25 26.68
N ASP A 345 23.25 9.38 26.10
CA ASP A 345 22.59 9.44 24.80
C ASP A 345 23.57 8.89 23.76
N THR A 346 23.61 7.56 23.63
CA THR A 346 24.15 6.92 22.44
C THR A 346 23.36 7.48 21.27
N THR A 347 24.02 8.23 20.39
CA THR A 347 23.42 8.89 19.24
C THR A 347 22.80 7.86 18.32
N ARG A 348 21.51 7.56 18.52
CA ARG A 348 20.76 6.63 17.68
C ARG A 348 20.66 7.23 16.27
N LEU A 349 21.01 6.44 15.27
CA LEU A 349 20.95 6.88 13.87
C LEU A 349 19.48 7.00 13.44
N PRO A 350 19.06 8.13 12.87
CA PRO A 350 17.75 8.23 12.25
C PRO A 350 17.71 7.39 10.96
N TYR A 351 16.58 6.75 10.67
CA TYR A 351 16.38 5.96 9.46
C TYR A 351 15.35 6.59 8.54
N ALA A 352 15.52 6.40 7.23
CA ALA A 352 14.66 6.98 6.18
C ALA A 352 13.29 6.28 6.03
N GLY A 353 13.18 5.09 6.59
CA GLY A 353 12.08 4.15 6.46
C GLY A 353 12.59 2.72 6.54
N ALA A 354 11.67 1.76 6.59
CA ALA A 354 12.02 0.35 6.73
C ALA A 354 11.17 -0.55 5.81
N LYS A 355 11.77 -1.65 5.39
CA LYS A 355 11.08 -2.77 4.76
C LYS A 355 11.19 -4.00 5.65
N LEU A 356 10.07 -4.61 5.98
CA LEU A 356 10.01 -5.90 6.65
C LEU A 356 9.60 -6.97 5.63
N THR A 357 10.53 -7.84 5.25
CA THR A 357 10.23 -8.98 4.36
C THR A 357 10.12 -10.24 5.19
N VAL A 358 8.90 -10.74 5.35
CA VAL A 358 8.60 -11.95 6.12
C VAL A 358 8.50 -13.15 5.18
N LEU A 359 9.39 -14.13 5.36
CA LEU A 359 9.37 -15.40 4.65
C LEU A 359 8.72 -16.44 5.58
N LEU A 360 7.51 -16.88 5.23
CA LEU A 360 6.71 -17.80 6.04
C LEU A 360 6.76 -19.20 5.46
N GLY A 361 7.24 -20.17 6.23
CA GLY A 361 7.24 -21.60 5.86
C GLY A 361 6.11 -22.39 6.52
N SER A 362 5.45 -21.80 7.53
CA SER A 362 4.37 -22.41 8.31
C SER A 362 3.24 -21.41 8.54
N ARG A 363 2.14 -21.89 9.13
CA ARG A 363 1.04 -21.04 9.58
C ARG A 363 1.44 -20.27 10.85
N PRO A 364 1.46 -18.93 10.83
CA PRO A 364 1.55 -18.08 12.00
C PRO A 364 0.57 -18.42 13.12
N THR A 365 1.02 -18.20 14.34
CA THR A 365 0.14 -18.13 15.50
C THR A 365 -0.71 -16.87 15.43
N GLY A 366 -2.02 -17.04 15.65
CA GLY A 366 -2.92 -15.92 15.89
C GLY A 366 -2.69 -15.31 17.28
N ILE A 367 -3.16 -14.09 17.47
CA ILE A 367 -3.02 -13.31 18.71
C ILE A 367 -3.99 -13.80 19.81
N SER A 368 -4.78 -14.83 19.56
CA SER A 368 -5.50 -15.54 20.60
C SER A 368 -5.69 -17.00 20.18
N GLN A 369 -5.27 -17.93 21.04
CA GLN A 369 -5.16 -19.37 20.79
C GLN A 369 -6.51 -20.13 20.64
N ARG A 370 -7.55 -19.53 20.03
CA ARG A 370 -8.88 -20.15 19.91
C ARG A 370 -9.44 -20.26 18.50
N VAL A 371 -8.61 -20.28 17.46
CA VAL A 371 -9.07 -20.82 16.16
C VAL A 371 -9.13 -22.34 16.31
N ARG A 372 -10.32 -22.87 16.64
CA ARG A 372 -10.57 -24.32 16.62
C ARG A 372 -10.17 -24.83 15.24
N LYS A 373 -9.41 -25.95 15.18
CA LYS A 373 -9.26 -26.73 13.94
C LYS A 373 -10.68 -27.15 13.53
N HIS A 374 -11.30 -26.41 12.62
CA HIS A 374 -12.46 -26.92 11.92
C HIS A 374 -11.93 -27.90 10.86
N ASP A 375 -12.25 -29.19 11.03
CA ASP A 375 -11.86 -30.26 10.10
C ASP A 375 -12.52 -30.12 8.71
N ASN A 376 -13.35 -29.09 8.51
CA ASN A 376 -13.97 -28.74 7.23
C ASN A 376 -13.28 -27.49 6.67
N SER A 377 -12.08 -27.64 6.11
CA SER A 377 -11.38 -26.56 5.42
C SER A 377 -12.15 -26.15 4.16
N VAL A 378 -12.93 -25.07 4.27
CA VAL A 378 -13.58 -24.39 3.13
C VAL A 378 -12.48 -23.65 2.37
N GLY A 379 -12.03 -24.24 1.26
CA GLY A 379 -10.94 -23.66 0.49
C GLY A 379 -11.36 -22.40 -0.27
N LEU A 380 -10.90 -21.23 0.16
CA LEU A 380 -10.94 -19.98 -0.60
C LEU A 380 -9.90 -19.99 -1.75
N GLY A 381 -10.05 -20.93 -2.68
CA GLY A 381 -9.35 -20.87 -3.96
C GLY A 381 -10.05 -19.87 -4.87
N GLY A 382 -9.72 -18.57 -4.77
CA GLY A 382 -10.44 -17.60 -5.62
C GLY A 382 -9.89 -16.20 -5.81
N VAL A 383 -9.26 -15.56 -4.80
CA VAL A 383 -9.00 -14.09 -4.92
C VAL A 383 -7.49 -13.76 -5.04
N GLY A 384 -6.59 -14.69 -4.72
CA GLY A 384 -5.17 -14.57 -5.03
C GLY A 384 -4.86 -15.17 -6.40
N GLY A 385 -4.87 -14.36 -7.45
CA GLY A 385 -4.60 -14.80 -8.82
C GLY A 385 -3.27 -15.56 -8.95
N ARG A 386 -3.36 -16.85 -9.30
CA ARG A 386 -2.20 -17.61 -9.79
C ARG A 386 -1.92 -17.13 -11.22
N ILE A 387 -1.11 -16.09 -11.37
CA ILE A 387 -0.69 -15.60 -12.69
C ILE A 387 0.27 -16.64 -13.28
N GLY A 388 -0.20 -17.40 -14.28
CA GLY A 388 0.62 -18.35 -15.02
C GLY A 388 1.61 -17.64 -15.96
N ASN A 389 2.83 -18.15 -16.06
CA ASN A 389 3.94 -17.56 -16.82
C ASN A 389 3.87 -17.80 -18.34
N SER A 390 2.69 -17.85 -18.97
CA SER A 390 2.62 -18.18 -20.41
C SER A 390 1.43 -17.50 -21.13
N PRO A 391 1.68 -16.64 -22.13
CA PRO A 391 0.62 -16.20 -23.04
C PRO A 391 0.29 -17.35 -24.01
N GLY A 392 -0.80 -18.08 -23.78
CA GLY A 392 -1.39 -18.97 -24.79
C GLY A 392 -1.68 -20.42 -24.39
N GLN A 393 -1.27 -20.89 -23.21
CA GLN A 393 -1.72 -22.20 -22.71
C GLN A 393 -3.02 -22.05 -21.91
N ARG A 394 -4.14 -22.47 -22.51
CA ARG A 394 -5.34 -22.82 -21.74
C ARG A 394 -4.98 -24.01 -20.87
N PHE A 395 -4.78 -23.79 -19.57
CA PHE A 395 -4.84 -24.90 -18.62
C PHE A 395 -6.22 -25.55 -18.76
N PRO A 396 -6.34 -26.88 -18.79
CA PRO A 396 -7.62 -27.51 -18.54
C PRO A 396 -8.05 -27.02 -17.15
N THR A 397 -9.07 -26.18 -17.09
CA THR A 397 -9.81 -25.95 -15.85
C THR A 397 -10.13 -27.34 -15.31
N PRO A 398 -9.61 -27.73 -14.13
CA PRO A 398 -10.01 -29.00 -13.55
C PRO A 398 -11.53 -28.96 -13.46
N GLN A 399 -12.21 -29.85 -14.19
CA GLN A 399 -13.64 -30.02 -14.00
C GLN A 399 -13.82 -30.26 -12.50
N PRO A 400 -14.56 -29.41 -11.78
CA PRO A 400 -14.81 -29.64 -10.37
C PRO A 400 -15.47 -31.02 -10.28
N GLN A 401 -14.76 -31.97 -9.68
CA GLN A 401 -15.34 -33.28 -9.43
C GLN A 401 -16.58 -33.03 -8.59
N ARG A 402 -17.75 -33.34 -9.18
CA ARG A 402 -19.08 -32.93 -8.71
C ARG A 402 -19.53 -33.66 -7.45
N GLY A 403 -18.61 -34.20 -6.66
CA GLY A 403 -18.88 -34.99 -5.48
C GLY A 403 -17.91 -34.61 -4.35
N LYS A 404 -18.51 -34.09 -3.27
CA LYS A 404 -17.93 -33.72 -1.97
C LYS A 404 -17.44 -32.26 -1.85
N HIS A 405 -18.37 -31.46 -1.30
CA HIS A 405 -18.21 -30.17 -0.65
C HIS A 405 -17.52 -29.09 -1.48
N GLN A 406 -18.31 -28.46 -2.37
CA GLN A 406 -18.00 -27.10 -2.79
C GLN A 406 -17.87 -26.25 -1.51
N PRO A 407 -16.80 -25.46 -1.34
CA PRO A 407 -16.68 -24.57 -0.20
C PRO A 407 -17.97 -23.75 -0.09
N ASP A 408 -18.64 -23.84 1.05
CA ASP A 408 -19.77 -22.98 1.34
C ASP A 408 -19.21 -21.55 1.45
N LEU A 409 -19.46 -20.72 0.44
CA LEU A 409 -19.04 -19.33 0.38
C LEU A 409 -20.22 -18.39 0.67
N THR A 410 -21.24 -18.88 1.37
CA THR A 410 -22.32 -18.05 1.89
C THR A 410 -21.76 -16.99 2.85
N PRO A 411 -22.47 -15.86 3.03
CA PRO A 411 -22.14 -14.86 4.03
C PRO A 411 -21.85 -15.50 5.39
N SER A 412 -22.70 -16.45 5.81
CA SER A 412 -22.57 -17.13 7.10
C SER A 412 -21.32 -18.00 7.19
N ALA A 413 -20.91 -18.69 6.12
CA ALA A 413 -19.70 -19.49 6.11
C ALA A 413 -18.41 -18.65 6.06
N LEU A 414 -18.43 -17.51 5.34
CA LEU A 414 -17.36 -16.53 5.43
C LEU A 414 -17.32 -15.89 6.82
N GLN A 415 -18.47 -15.48 7.35
CA GLN A 415 -18.58 -14.92 8.69
C GLN A 415 -18.13 -15.94 9.74
N GLU A 416 -18.40 -17.24 9.59
CA GLU A 416 -17.86 -18.33 10.42
C GLU A 416 -16.35 -18.50 10.25
N TYR A 417 -15.83 -18.41 9.03
CA TYR A 417 -14.38 -18.41 8.79
C TYR A 417 -13.69 -17.21 9.45
N TYR A 418 -14.38 -16.07 9.53
CA TYR A 418 -13.92 -14.81 10.10
C TYR A 418 -14.54 -14.51 11.49
N GLN A 419 -15.09 -15.52 12.19
CA GLN A 419 -16.02 -15.28 13.30
C GLN A 419 -15.38 -14.50 14.47
N PRO A 420 -16.12 -13.58 15.11
CA PRO A 420 -15.61 -12.48 15.91
C PRO A 420 -15.60 -12.79 17.41
N THR A 421 -15.20 -14.00 17.81
CA THR A 421 -15.20 -14.36 19.24
C THR A 421 -14.13 -13.63 20.07
N THR A 422 -13.28 -12.85 19.41
CA THR A 422 -12.30 -11.88 19.92
C THR A 422 -12.29 -10.67 18.98
N PRO A 423 -11.74 -9.48 19.32
CA PRO A 423 -11.51 -8.44 18.31
C PRO A 423 -10.88 -9.12 17.09
N SER A 424 -11.53 -8.97 15.94
CA SER A 424 -11.22 -9.82 14.80
C SER A 424 -9.73 -9.66 14.50
N VAL A 425 -9.04 -10.77 14.28
CA VAL A 425 -7.58 -10.81 14.12
C VAL A 425 -7.13 -9.83 13.01
N GLU A 426 -8.00 -9.57 12.04
CA GLU A 426 -7.86 -8.58 10.96
C GLU A 426 -7.91 -7.13 11.47
N VAL A 427 -8.77 -6.80 12.44
CA VAL A 427 -8.77 -5.45 13.06
C VAL A 427 -7.44 -5.20 13.76
N GLU A 428 -6.91 -6.20 14.44
CA GLU A 428 -5.63 -6.12 15.13
C GLU A 428 -4.45 -6.02 14.16
N TYR A 429 -4.41 -6.86 13.13
CA TYR A 429 -3.41 -6.78 12.05
C TYR A 429 -3.51 -5.48 11.27
N SER A 430 -4.72 -5.02 10.99
CA SER A 430 -4.95 -3.72 10.41
C SER A 430 -4.45 -2.59 11.30
N ALA A 431 -4.67 -2.65 12.62
CA ALA A 431 -4.18 -1.63 13.54
C ALA A 431 -2.65 -1.62 13.59
N LEU A 432 -2.05 -2.81 13.56
CA LEU A 432 -0.61 -3.00 13.49
C LEU A 432 -0.03 -2.46 12.18
N GLY A 433 -0.60 -2.77 11.03
CA GLY A 433 -0.12 -2.25 9.75
C GLY A 433 -0.24 -0.73 9.64
N ARG A 434 -1.31 -0.13 10.19
CA ARG A 434 -1.39 1.34 10.36
C ARG A 434 -0.25 1.88 11.22
N ALA A 435 0.12 1.19 12.30
CA ALA A 435 1.25 1.57 13.14
C ALA A 435 2.58 1.49 12.37
N CYS A 436 2.77 0.44 11.56
CA CYS A 436 3.92 0.29 10.67
C CYS A 436 4.01 1.46 9.66
N ALA A 437 2.90 1.80 8.98
CA ALA A 437 2.88 2.91 8.03
C ALA A 437 3.21 4.27 8.68
N ARG A 438 2.83 4.49 9.95
CA ARG A 438 3.18 5.72 10.68
C ARG A 438 4.68 5.87 10.91
N VAL A 439 5.40 4.77 11.14
CA VAL A 439 6.86 4.74 11.30
C VAL A 439 7.60 4.49 9.98
N ALA A 440 6.94 4.73 8.83
CA ALA A 440 7.50 4.52 7.49
C ALA A 440 8.00 3.07 7.25
N MET A 441 7.32 2.07 7.81
CA MET A 441 7.62 0.65 7.63
C MET A 441 6.54 -0.05 6.80
N GLY A 442 6.93 -0.64 5.66
CA GLY A 442 6.07 -1.55 4.89
C GLY A 442 6.37 -3.01 5.22
N VAL A 443 5.32 -3.84 5.29
CA VAL A 443 5.41 -5.26 5.65
C VAL A 443 5.03 -6.14 4.46
N ASP A 444 6.00 -6.81 3.86
CA ASP A 444 5.78 -7.86 2.86
C ASP A 444 5.70 -9.22 3.52
N VAL A 445 4.74 -10.04 3.10
CA VAL A 445 4.60 -11.42 3.57
C VAL A 445 4.63 -12.37 2.37
N LEU A 446 5.67 -13.21 2.30
CA LEU A 446 5.85 -14.22 1.26
C LEU A 446 5.67 -15.60 1.90
N CYS A 447 4.55 -16.25 1.61
CA CYS A 447 4.23 -17.61 2.05
C CYS A 447 4.85 -18.63 1.10
N LEU A 448 5.78 -19.43 1.60
CA LEU A 448 6.55 -20.40 0.84
C LEU A 448 5.94 -21.79 1.02
N VAL A 449 5.33 -22.33 -0.03
CA VAL A 449 4.82 -23.71 -0.03
C VAL A 449 5.99 -24.66 -0.26
N THR A 450 6.14 -25.59 0.68
CA THR A 450 7.22 -26.57 0.72
C THR A 450 6.67 -27.97 0.47
N GLU A 451 7.56 -28.92 0.16
CA GLU A 451 7.15 -30.32 0.08
C GLU A 451 6.69 -30.77 1.48
N PRO A 452 5.54 -31.45 1.61
CA PRO A 452 5.20 -32.06 2.87
C PRO A 452 6.26 -33.12 3.18
N SER A 453 6.93 -32.99 4.32
CA SER A 453 7.77 -34.07 4.84
C SER A 453 6.98 -35.38 4.80
N GLN A 454 7.51 -36.36 4.07
CA GLN A 454 6.99 -37.72 4.02
C GLN A 454 7.23 -38.38 5.39
N SER A 455 6.54 -37.88 6.42
CA SER A 455 6.62 -38.47 7.74
C SER A 455 5.97 -39.84 7.67
N LYS A 456 6.79 -40.82 8.05
CA LYS A 456 6.68 -42.26 7.87
C LYS A 456 5.26 -42.85 8.01
N ALA A 457 4.84 -43.52 6.94
CA ALA A 457 4.15 -44.81 6.92
C ALA A 457 2.67 -44.93 7.35
N ASP A 458 1.95 -43.84 7.63
CA ASP A 458 0.49 -43.93 7.64
C ASP A 458 -0.03 -43.86 6.20
N THR A 459 -0.53 -45.00 5.72
CA THR A 459 -1.00 -45.25 4.35
C THR A 459 -2.24 -44.43 3.92
N SER A 460 -2.59 -43.36 4.63
CA SER A 460 -3.62 -42.44 4.17
C SER A 460 -3.08 -41.62 3.00
N PRO A 461 -3.69 -41.67 1.80
CA PRO A 461 -3.21 -40.98 0.62
C PRO A 461 -3.11 -39.47 0.88
N HIS A 462 -1.88 -38.96 0.88
CA HIS A 462 -1.43 -37.58 0.75
C HIS A 462 -2.51 -36.48 0.95
N THR A 463 -2.81 -36.13 2.19
CA THR A 463 -3.48 -34.86 2.50
C THR A 463 -2.48 -33.73 2.27
N PHE A 464 -2.43 -33.24 1.03
CA PHE A 464 -1.79 -31.97 0.68
C PHE A 464 -2.40 -30.89 1.59
N VAL A 465 -1.59 -30.26 2.44
CA VAL A 465 -2.01 -29.10 3.23
C VAL A 465 -2.39 -28.01 2.23
N PRO A 466 -3.68 -27.70 2.07
CA PRO A 466 -4.09 -26.77 1.06
C PRO A 466 -3.55 -25.38 1.42
N PRO A 467 -3.16 -24.55 0.42
CA PRO A 467 -2.76 -23.16 0.59
C PRO A 467 -3.63 -22.30 1.52
N THR A 468 -4.89 -22.70 1.67
CA THR A 468 -5.89 -22.07 2.54
C THR A 468 -5.52 -22.14 4.02
N ASP A 469 -4.58 -23.01 4.40
CA ASP A 469 -4.15 -23.18 5.78
C ASP A 469 -3.18 -22.09 6.24
N PHE A 470 -2.56 -21.34 5.32
CA PHE A 470 -1.78 -20.17 5.72
C PHE A 470 -2.71 -19.10 6.30
N GLY A 471 -3.94 -18.91 5.81
CA GLY A 471 -4.78 -17.81 6.30
C GLY A 471 -4.34 -16.44 5.76
N ILE A 472 -3.88 -16.42 4.51
CA ILE A 472 -3.42 -15.23 3.76
C ILE A 472 -4.39 -14.05 3.88
N ALA A 473 -5.70 -14.33 3.81
CA ALA A 473 -6.74 -13.30 3.92
C ALA A 473 -6.76 -12.58 5.29
N LEU A 474 -6.29 -13.23 6.35
CA LEU A 474 -6.25 -12.63 7.69
C LEU A 474 -5.16 -11.54 7.75
N TRP A 475 -4.03 -11.75 7.07
CA TRP A 475 -2.86 -10.87 7.16
C TRP A 475 -2.72 -9.91 5.99
N SER A 476 -3.54 -10.04 4.94
CA SER A 476 -3.63 -9.00 3.91
C SER A 476 -3.97 -7.65 4.53
N SER A 477 -4.79 -7.62 5.59
CA SER A 477 -5.06 -6.41 6.37
C SER A 477 -3.80 -5.74 6.92
N LEU A 478 -2.78 -6.51 7.35
CA LEU A 478 -1.49 -6.01 7.81
C LEU A 478 -0.68 -5.42 6.65
N THR A 479 -0.51 -6.17 5.57
CA THR A 479 0.29 -5.72 4.41
C THR A 479 -0.34 -4.48 3.78
N ASP A 480 -1.65 -4.51 3.53
CA ASP A 480 -2.40 -3.43 2.88
C ASP A 480 -2.31 -2.16 3.71
N THR A 481 -2.57 -2.22 5.02
CA THR A 481 -2.49 -1.01 5.86
C THR A 481 -1.07 -0.51 6.11
N SER A 482 -0.07 -1.38 6.00
CA SER A 482 1.34 -0.95 6.01
C SER A 482 1.77 -0.28 4.71
N GLY A 483 0.96 -0.32 3.66
CA GLY A 483 1.27 0.21 2.32
C GLY A 483 2.04 -0.75 1.41
N ALA A 484 2.45 -1.90 1.93
CA ALA A 484 3.16 -2.91 1.18
C ALA A 484 2.24 -3.68 0.22
N PRO A 485 2.78 -4.24 -0.88
CA PRO A 485 2.06 -5.19 -1.71
C PRO A 485 1.56 -6.37 -0.86
N GLY A 486 0.36 -6.83 -1.18
CA GLY A 486 -0.33 -7.90 -0.45
C GLY A 486 0.49 -9.20 -0.33
N PRO A 487 0.10 -10.11 0.56
CA PRO A 487 0.80 -11.37 0.76
C PRO A 487 0.84 -12.21 -0.52
N LEU A 488 1.97 -12.85 -0.79
CA LEU A 488 2.14 -13.74 -1.94
C LEU A 488 2.31 -15.19 -1.51
N LEU A 489 1.72 -16.09 -2.29
CA LEU A 489 1.95 -17.52 -2.16
C LEU A 489 2.89 -18.00 -3.28
N LEU A 490 3.99 -18.61 -2.87
CA LEU A 490 5.06 -19.04 -3.77
C LEU A 490 5.37 -20.51 -3.48
N ASP A 491 5.26 -21.36 -4.49
CA ASP A 491 5.70 -22.75 -4.39
C ASP A 491 7.21 -22.78 -4.62
N VAL A 492 8.01 -23.13 -3.62
CA VAL A 492 9.48 -23.11 -3.70
C VAL A 492 10.08 -24.50 -3.94
N THR A 493 9.23 -25.52 -4.07
CA THR A 493 9.64 -26.90 -4.36
C THR A 493 10.19 -27.02 -5.78
N THR A 494 9.65 -26.22 -6.69
CA THR A 494 10.06 -26.17 -8.10
C THR A 494 11.11 -25.10 -8.37
N GLU A 495 11.91 -25.28 -9.41
CA GLU A 495 12.89 -24.28 -9.87
C GLU A 495 12.21 -22.98 -10.31
N THR A 496 11.17 -23.07 -11.14
CA THR A 496 10.34 -21.91 -11.54
C THR A 496 9.76 -21.16 -10.34
N GLY A 497 9.44 -21.92 -9.29
CA GLY A 497 9.05 -21.42 -7.99
C GLY A 497 10.09 -20.54 -7.30
N ARG A 498 11.33 -21.04 -7.23
CA ARG A 498 12.48 -20.31 -6.68
C ARG A 498 12.87 -19.11 -7.53
N GLU A 499 12.86 -19.22 -8.86
CA GLU A 499 13.07 -18.09 -9.77
C GLU A 499 12.01 -17.00 -9.56
N ARG A 500 10.75 -17.40 -9.32
CA ARG A 500 9.69 -16.46 -8.99
C ARG A 500 9.96 -15.80 -7.64
N LEU A 501 10.32 -16.56 -6.60
CA LEU A 501 10.69 -15.99 -5.30
C LEU A 501 11.82 -14.95 -5.45
N GLN A 502 12.87 -15.28 -6.20
CA GLN A 502 13.97 -14.36 -6.47
C GLN A 502 13.49 -13.07 -7.15
N ARG A 503 12.70 -13.20 -8.22
CA ARG A 503 12.14 -12.04 -8.92
C ARG A 503 11.28 -11.16 -8.01
N GLU A 504 10.46 -11.79 -7.18
CA GLU A 504 9.54 -11.11 -6.25
C GLU A 504 10.29 -10.38 -5.12
N ILE A 505 11.40 -10.94 -4.61
CA ILE A 505 12.25 -10.26 -3.62
C ILE A 505 13.06 -9.16 -4.32
N GLN A 506 13.68 -9.42 -5.48
CA GLN A 506 14.46 -8.45 -6.24
C GLN A 506 13.62 -7.24 -6.70
N ALA A 507 12.34 -7.44 -7.01
CA ALA A 507 11.41 -6.36 -7.31
C ALA A 507 11.11 -5.45 -6.10
N ARG A 508 11.37 -5.93 -4.88
CA ARG A 508 10.99 -5.29 -3.61
C ARG A 508 12.18 -5.02 -2.67
N VAL A 509 13.41 -5.19 -3.14
CA VAL A 509 14.59 -4.82 -2.34
C VAL A 509 14.64 -3.31 -2.11
N PRO A 510 15.21 -2.86 -0.98
CA PRO A 510 15.26 -1.44 -0.62
C PRO A 510 15.87 -0.51 -1.67
N TRP A 511 16.80 -1.02 -2.46
CA TRP A 511 17.54 -0.27 -3.48
C TRP A 511 16.96 -0.43 -4.87
N ASN A 512 15.83 -1.11 -5.03
CA ASN A 512 15.10 -1.08 -6.28
C ASN A 512 14.69 0.39 -6.54
N PRO A 513 15.05 0.99 -7.68
CA PRO A 513 14.75 2.40 -7.96
C PRO A 513 13.26 2.71 -8.01
N ALA A 514 12.43 1.67 -8.14
CA ALA A 514 10.98 1.75 -8.16
C ALA A 514 10.34 1.56 -6.77
N LEU A 515 11.10 1.16 -5.74
CA LEU A 515 10.59 1.09 -4.37
C LEU A 515 10.80 2.43 -3.67
N VAL A 516 9.77 2.88 -2.95
CA VAL A 516 9.82 4.07 -2.11
C VAL A 516 9.37 3.77 -0.68
N PHE A 517 9.78 4.62 0.26
CA PHE A 517 9.54 4.50 1.69
C PHE A 517 8.82 5.72 2.26
N GLY A 518 8.08 5.53 3.34
CA GLY A 518 7.44 6.60 4.11
C GLY A 518 6.61 7.52 3.22
N GLY A 519 5.86 6.92 2.29
CA GLY A 519 5.00 7.61 1.36
C GLY A 519 3.87 8.33 2.08
N GLU A 520 3.64 9.59 1.72
CA GLU A 520 2.52 10.40 2.18
C GLU A 520 1.78 10.92 0.95
N LEU A 521 0.61 10.36 0.69
CA LEU A 521 -0.23 10.74 -0.43
C LEU A 521 -1.32 11.67 0.05
N ARG A 522 -1.32 12.90 -0.46
CA ARG A 522 -2.41 13.85 -0.28
C ARG A 522 -3.18 14.03 -1.59
N LEU A 523 -4.50 13.84 -1.54
CA LEU A 523 -5.40 14.20 -2.62
C LEU A 523 -6.00 15.59 -2.35
N ARG A 524 -6.11 16.40 -3.39
CA ARG A 524 -6.76 17.71 -3.36
C ARG A 524 -7.82 17.72 -4.44
N LEU A 525 -9.04 18.02 -4.02
CA LEU A 525 -10.24 17.96 -4.84
C LEU A 525 -10.73 19.37 -5.20
N PRO A 526 -11.47 19.53 -6.32
CA PRO A 526 -12.14 20.78 -6.63
C PRO A 526 -13.24 21.07 -5.61
N ALA A 527 -13.57 22.34 -5.44
CA ALA A 527 -14.67 22.74 -4.56
C ALA A 527 -15.99 22.04 -4.94
N GLY A 528 -16.68 21.48 -3.95
CA GLY A 528 -17.91 20.70 -4.13
C GLY A 528 -17.70 19.19 -4.18
N TYR A 529 -16.45 18.72 -4.28
CA TYR A 529 -16.09 17.31 -4.10
C TYR A 529 -15.49 17.04 -2.73
N ALA A 530 -15.79 15.86 -2.22
CA ALA A 530 -15.10 15.26 -1.09
C ALA A 530 -14.77 13.80 -1.39
N VAL A 531 -13.90 13.23 -0.57
CA VAL A 531 -13.71 11.78 -0.53
C VAL A 531 -14.95 11.17 0.11
N ASP A 532 -15.45 10.08 -0.46
CA ASP A 532 -16.59 9.39 0.12
C ASP A 532 -16.15 8.50 1.28
N GLU A 533 -16.20 9.05 2.48
CA GLU A 533 -15.90 8.30 3.71
C GLU A 533 -17.06 7.44 4.19
N THR A 534 -18.19 7.39 3.46
CA THR A 534 -19.31 6.53 3.85
C THR A 534 -18.89 5.08 3.66
N VAL A 535 -18.46 4.45 4.76
CA VAL A 535 -18.49 2.99 4.85
C VAL A 535 -19.95 2.63 4.62
N THR A 536 -20.24 1.79 3.63
CA THR A 536 -21.57 1.21 3.43
C THR A 536 -21.89 0.38 4.67
N ALA A 537 -22.36 1.05 5.74
CA ALA A 537 -22.97 0.39 6.86
C ALA A 537 -24.10 -0.43 6.27
N SER A 538 -24.05 -1.75 6.46
CA SER A 538 -25.10 -2.62 5.94
C SER A 538 -26.45 -2.04 6.39
N PRO A 539 -27.40 -1.79 5.47
CA PRO A 539 -28.70 -1.21 5.81
C PRO A 539 -29.54 -2.10 6.75
N THR A 540 -29.05 -3.31 7.09
CA THR A 540 -29.66 -4.25 8.04
C THR A 540 -29.37 -3.95 9.50
N ALA A 541 -28.46 -3.02 9.84
CA ALA A 541 -28.26 -2.55 11.22
C ALA A 541 -29.38 -1.58 11.66
N THR A 542 -30.63 -1.95 11.46
CA THR A 542 -31.77 -1.30 12.11
C THR A 542 -31.78 -1.77 13.57
N ASN A 543 -31.64 -0.82 14.49
CA ASN A 543 -31.45 -0.95 15.95
C ASN A 543 -32.51 -1.76 16.74
N ASP A 544 -33.30 -2.62 16.12
CA ASP A 544 -34.43 -3.29 16.77
C ASP A 544 -34.03 -4.55 17.55
N HIS A 545 -32.80 -5.07 17.39
CA HIS A 545 -32.25 -6.13 18.24
C HIS A 545 -30.87 -5.78 18.81
N PRO A 546 -30.79 -5.26 20.06
CA PRO A 546 -29.53 -4.98 20.74
C PRO A 546 -28.69 -6.22 21.08
N ASP A 547 -29.22 -7.43 20.88
CA ASP A 547 -28.53 -8.70 21.11
C ASP A 547 -27.99 -9.36 19.84
N ASP A 548 -28.26 -8.82 18.65
CA ASP A 548 -27.62 -9.30 17.42
C ASP A 548 -26.24 -8.65 17.32
N THR A 549 -25.26 -9.31 17.95
CA THR A 549 -23.85 -8.96 17.84
C THR A 549 -23.34 -9.33 16.46
N ASP A 550 -23.81 -8.62 15.44
CA ASP A 550 -23.20 -8.63 14.12
C ASP A 550 -21.76 -8.12 14.30
N GLY A 551 -20.81 -9.04 14.23
CA GLY A 551 -19.40 -8.72 14.40
C GLY A 551 -18.90 -7.72 13.38
N PRO A 552 -17.68 -7.19 13.57
CA PRO A 552 -17.11 -6.20 12.67
C PRO A 552 -17.11 -6.71 11.22
N GLN A 553 -17.79 -5.97 10.34
CA GLN A 553 -17.83 -6.27 8.91
C GLN A 553 -16.42 -6.11 8.32
N LEU A 554 -15.89 -7.17 7.70
CA LEU A 554 -14.52 -7.20 7.15
C LEU A 554 -14.28 -6.09 6.13
N ALA A 555 -15.30 -5.64 5.42
CA ALA A 555 -15.17 -4.55 4.47
C ALA A 555 -14.66 -3.25 5.10
N ALA A 556 -14.97 -2.97 6.37
CA ALA A 556 -14.41 -1.82 7.08
C ALA A 556 -12.88 -1.95 7.31
N VAL A 557 -12.34 -3.17 7.22
CA VAL A 557 -10.90 -3.43 7.26
C VAL A 557 -10.26 -3.18 5.89
N PHE A 558 -10.96 -3.39 4.78
CA PHE A 558 -10.40 -3.23 3.43
C PHE A 558 -10.77 -1.90 2.75
N TYR A 559 -11.76 -1.18 3.28
CA TYR A 559 -12.20 0.13 2.82
C TYR A 559 -12.10 1.16 3.94
N LYS A 560 -11.25 2.18 3.76
CA LYS A 560 -10.91 3.14 4.83
C LYS A 560 -10.88 4.56 4.32
N ALA A 561 -11.79 5.39 4.84
CA ALA A 561 -11.89 6.80 4.46
C ALA A 561 -11.92 6.99 2.92
N GLY A 562 -12.84 6.28 2.26
CA GLY A 562 -13.01 6.31 0.81
C GLY A 562 -11.93 5.61 -0.02
N LEU A 563 -10.95 4.98 0.62
CA LEU A 563 -9.82 4.33 -0.05
C LEU A 563 -9.98 2.80 -0.05
N SER A 564 -9.78 2.19 -1.22
CA SER A 564 -9.44 0.78 -1.38
C SER A 564 -8.00 0.65 -1.88
N GLY A 565 -7.20 -0.20 -1.23
CA GLY A 565 -5.80 -0.48 -1.63
C GLY A 565 -4.81 -0.31 -0.48
N PRO A 566 -3.51 -0.51 -0.77
CA PRO A 566 -2.47 -0.56 0.25
C PRO A 566 -2.07 0.84 0.75
N ALA A 567 -2.86 1.42 1.67
CA ALA A 567 -2.44 2.58 2.46
C ALA A 567 -3.23 2.69 3.78
N SER A 568 -2.72 3.50 4.70
CA SER A 568 -3.40 3.87 5.93
C SER A 568 -3.89 5.32 5.88
N ALA A 569 -5.19 5.55 6.05
CA ALA A 569 -5.71 6.90 6.27
C ALA A 569 -5.16 7.47 7.59
N VAL A 570 -4.74 8.74 7.57
CA VAL A 570 -4.25 9.47 8.76
C VAL A 570 -5.10 10.70 9.04
N GLN A 571 -5.49 11.40 7.98
CA GLN A 571 -6.41 12.53 8.01
C GLN A 571 -7.29 12.44 6.75
N PRO A 572 -8.41 13.19 6.68
CA PRO A 572 -9.18 13.28 5.45
C PRO A 572 -8.27 13.65 4.28
N GLN A 573 -8.33 12.84 3.21
CA GLN A 573 -7.54 13.03 1.98
C GLN A 573 -6.02 12.89 2.14
N LEU A 574 -5.54 12.35 3.27
CA LEU A 574 -4.12 12.08 3.53
C LEU A 574 -3.93 10.62 3.97
N TRP A 575 -3.17 9.88 3.17
CA TRP A 575 -2.84 8.49 3.42
C TRP A 575 -1.33 8.28 3.53
N LYS A 576 -0.91 7.39 4.42
CA LYS A 576 0.47 6.97 4.59
C LYS A 576 0.69 5.57 4.05
N LEU A 577 1.86 5.37 3.46
CA LEU A 577 2.35 4.11 2.91
C LEU A 577 3.74 3.88 3.49
N GLY A 578 3.93 2.79 4.24
CA GLY A 578 5.24 2.44 4.79
C GLY A 578 6.26 2.20 3.69
N THR A 579 5.86 1.42 2.67
CA THR A 579 6.54 1.34 1.37
C THR A 579 5.54 1.48 0.25
N ALA A 580 5.97 1.81 -0.97
CA ALA A 580 5.17 1.70 -2.18
C ALA A 580 6.06 1.33 -3.37
N ASP A 581 5.47 0.67 -4.35
CA ASP A 581 6.10 0.24 -5.59
C ASP A 581 5.20 0.61 -6.79
N PRO A 582 5.60 0.34 -8.05
CA PRO A 582 4.77 0.68 -9.21
C PRO A 582 3.48 -0.11 -9.34
N TYR A 583 3.31 -1.18 -8.57
CA TYR A 583 2.10 -2.00 -8.56
C TYR A 583 1.11 -1.52 -7.49
N THR A 584 1.58 -0.68 -6.56
CA THR A 584 0.76 -0.03 -5.55
C THR A 584 -0.26 0.85 -6.25
N THR A 585 -1.52 0.42 -6.20
CA THR A 585 -2.65 1.08 -6.85
C THR A 585 -3.74 1.32 -5.82
N LEU A 586 -4.26 2.54 -5.81
CA LEU A 586 -5.26 3.01 -4.86
C LEU A 586 -6.52 3.41 -5.62
N ALA A 587 -7.68 2.90 -5.23
CA ALA A 587 -8.96 3.38 -5.70
C ALA A 587 -9.58 4.29 -4.62
N ILE A 588 -9.92 5.52 -4.99
CA ILE A 588 -10.49 6.52 -4.08
C ILE A 588 -11.89 6.85 -4.57
N ASP A 589 -12.89 6.53 -3.76
CA ASP A 589 -14.27 6.94 -3.97
C ASP A 589 -14.45 8.41 -3.60
N LEU A 590 -15.23 9.09 -4.41
CA LEU A 590 -15.54 10.50 -4.30
C LEU A 590 -17.05 10.68 -4.17
N LYS A 591 -17.44 11.81 -3.59
CA LYS A 591 -18.84 12.25 -3.59
C LYS A 591 -18.94 13.73 -3.89
N LEU A 592 -20.03 14.07 -4.57
CA LEU A 592 -20.43 15.44 -4.80
C LEU A 592 -21.23 15.96 -3.61
N GLU A 593 -20.64 16.85 -2.80
CA GLU A 593 -21.26 17.41 -1.59
C GLU A 593 -22.39 18.39 -1.92
N LYS A 594 -22.25 19.13 -3.02
CA LYS A 594 -23.20 20.16 -3.47
C LYS A 594 -24.00 19.67 -4.68
N ASP A 595 -25.16 20.26 -4.92
CA ASP A 595 -25.96 19.89 -6.10
C ASP A 595 -25.34 20.39 -7.42
N THR A 596 -24.48 21.41 -7.37
CA THR A 596 -23.76 21.95 -8.52
C THR A 596 -22.31 22.25 -8.17
N ILE A 597 -21.44 22.19 -9.17
CA ILE A 597 -20.03 22.53 -9.02
C ILE A 597 -19.84 24.02 -9.28
N PRO A 598 -19.24 24.76 -8.32
CA PRO A 598 -18.88 26.14 -8.53
C PRO A 598 -17.76 26.21 -9.59
N HIS A 599 -18.16 26.53 -10.81
CA HIS A 599 -17.25 26.69 -11.94
C HIS A 599 -17.04 28.16 -12.32
N ARG A 600 -17.74 29.08 -11.66
CA ARG A 600 -17.54 30.52 -11.79
C ARG A 600 -17.27 31.09 -10.43
N LEU A 601 -16.26 31.94 -10.35
CA LEU A 601 -15.92 32.66 -9.14
C LEU A 601 -15.75 34.13 -9.48
N HIS A 602 -16.37 35.00 -8.69
CA HIS A 602 -16.10 36.42 -8.76
C HIS A 602 -14.73 36.70 -8.09
N VAL A 603 -13.76 37.13 -8.89
CA VAL A 603 -12.42 37.50 -8.43
C VAL A 603 -12.32 39.04 -8.49
N PRO A 604 -12.05 39.71 -7.35
CA PRO A 604 -11.85 41.15 -7.32
C PRO A 604 -10.86 41.62 -8.39
N GLY A 605 -11.25 42.61 -9.20
CA GLY A 605 -10.44 43.15 -10.29
C GLY A 605 -10.44 42.32 -11.60
N LEU A 606 -10.86 41.06 -11.57
CA LEU A 606 -11.01 40.21 -12.77
C LEU A 606 -12.46 39.92 -13.15
N GLY A 607 -13.43 40.20 -12.28
CA GLY A 607 -14.84 39.89 -12.54
C GLY A 607 -15.15 38.40 -12.38
N GLU A 608 -16.12 37.89 -13.12
CA GLU A 608 -16.40 36.44 -13.13
C GLU A 608 -15.34 35.68 -13.92
N VAL A 609 -14.65 34.77 -13.25
CA VAL A 609 -13.65 33.88 -13.84
C VAL A 609 -14.18 32.46 -13.81
N SER A 610 -14.08 31.76 -14.95
CA SER A 610 -14.37 30.33 -15.02
C SER A 610 -13.21 29.52 -14.44
N LEU A 611 -13.47 28.74 -13.39
CA LEU A 611 -12.49 27.86 -12.75
C LEU A 611 -12.72 26.42 -13.23
N PRO A 612 -11.76 25.83 -13.97
CA PRO A 612 -11.88 24.42 -14.35
C PRO A 612 -11.73 23.54 -13.11
N PRO A 613 -12.60 22.53 -12.91
CA PRO A 613 -12.40 21.50 -11.91
C PRO A 613 -10.99 20.92 -12.02
N THR A 614 -10.25 20.93 -10.93
CA THR A 614 -8.85 20.49 -10.90
C THR A 614 -8.67 19.46 -9.80
N LEU A 615 -8.10 18.32 -10.14
CA LEU A 615 -7.64 17.31 -9.18
C LEU A 615 -6.13 17.42 -9.07
N GLN A 616 -5.60 17.23 -7.87
CA GLN A 616 -4.16 17.20 -7.64
C GLN A 616 -3.80 16.14 -6.61
N THR A 617 -2.79 15.33 -6.90
CA THR A 617 -2.10 14.50 -5.92
C THR A 617 -0.74 15.08 -5.57
N CYS A 618 -0.37 14.98 -4.30
CA CYS A 618 0.93 15.32 -3.78
C CYS A 618 1.44 14.08 -3.04
N PHE A 619 2.44 13.39 -3.60
CA PHE A 619 3.00 12.18 -3.02
C PHE A 619 4.43 12.44 -2.56
N ALA A 620 4.63 12.63 -1.26
CA ALA A 620 5.95 12.79 -0.66
C ALA A 620 6.50 11.42 -0.25
N TYR A 621 7.72 11.08 -0.64
CA TYR A 621 8.30 9.77 -0.40
C TYR A 621 9.81 9.84 -0.31
N THR A 622 10.41 8.79 0.24
CA THR A 622 11.87 8.62 0.29
C THR A 622 12.27 7.50 -0.67
N ARG A 623 13.36 7.65 -1.42
CA ARG A 623 13.88 6.58 -2.27
C ARG A 623 15.40 6.59 -2.33
N ILE A 624 15.98 5.48 -2.73
CA ILE A 624 17.39 5.40 -3.07
C ILE A 624 17.58 5.80 -4.54
N VAL A 625 18.53 6.67 -4.81
CA VAL A 625 18.90 7.11 -6.16
C VAL A 625 20.34 6.71 -6.42
N HIS A 626 20.57 6.04 -7.55
CA HIS A 626 21.90 5.73 -8.06
C HIS A 626 22.44 6.89 -8.90
N HIS A 627 23.64 7.35 -8.59
CA HIS A 627 24.38 8.34 -9.38
C HIS A 627 25.34 7.60 -10.30
N ALA A 628 24.90 7.32 -11.52
CA ALA A 628 25.69 6.60 -12.51
C ALA A 628 27.14 7.14 -12.68
N PRO A 629 27.40 8.46 -12.70
CA PRO A 629 28.76 8.97 -12.88
C PRO A 629 29.72 8.65 -11.73
N THR A 630 29.22 8.59 -10.49
CA THR A 630 30.05 8.34 -9.30
C THR A 630 29.90 6.92 -8.77
N ASN A 631 28.97 6.14 -9.33
CA ASN A 631 28.50 4.86 -8.81
C ASN A 631 28.09 4.92 -7.32
N GLN A 632 27.71 6.10 -6.83
CA GLN A 632 27.27 6.30 -5.45
C GLN A 632 25.76 6.23 -5.38
N TYR A 633 25.26 5.72 -4.26
CA TYR A 633 23.84 5.76 -3.96
C TYR A 633 23.57 6.83 -2.90
N GLU A 634 22.43 7.50 -3.03
CA GLU A 634 21.98 8.51 -2.08
C GLU A 634 20.51 8.28 -1.76
N THR A 635 20.17 8.36 -0.47
CA THR A 635 18.77 8.38 -0.05
C THR A 635 18.22 9.81 -0.14
N ARG A 636 17.13 10.00 -0.89
CA ARG A 636 16.51 11.31 -1.13
C ARG A 636 15.05 11.32 -0.74
N ARG A 637 14.63 12.43 -0.10
CA ARG A 637 13.21 12.76 0.06
C ARG A 637 12.74 13.58 -1.15
N GLU A 638 11.71 13.09 -1.81
CA GLU A 638 11.11 13.72 -2.97
C GLU A 638 9.61 13.93 -2.75
N ILE A 639 9.02 14.81 -3.54
CA ILE A 639 7.58 14.95 -3.68
C ILE A 639 7.23 14.94 -5.15
N ARG A 640 6.25 14.13 -5.53
CA ARG A 640 5.67 14.09 -6.86
C ARG A 640 4.33 14.79 -6.84
N ILE A 641 4.11 15.70 -7.79
CA ILE A 641 2.87 16.46 -7.89
C ILE A 641 2.24 16.15 -9.24
N ALA A 642 1.11 15.45 -9.24
CA ALA A 642 0.32 15.23 -10.45
C ALA A 642 -0.95 16.08 -10.38
N SER A 643 -1.24 16.83 -11.43
CA SER A 643 -2.44 17.67 -11.49
C SER A 643 -3.13 17.47 -12.83
N ILE A 644 -4.46 17.40 -12.81
CA ILE A 644 -5.28 17.30 -14.02
C ILE A 644 -6.44 18.29 -13.92
N ARG A 645 -6.64 19.04 -15.00
CA ARG A 645 -7.86 19.84 -15.21
C ARG A 645 -8.85 18.98 -15.95
N LEU A 646 -10.10 19.04 -15.51
CA LEU A 646 -11.18 18.26 -16.08
C LEU A 646 -12.24 19.21 -16.67
N PRO A 647 -12.78 18.93 -17.86
CA PRO A 647 -13.96 19.61 -18.37
C PRO A 647 -15.17 19.37 -17.49
N LEU A 648 -16.14 20.28 -17.56
CA LEU A 648 -17.45 20.09 -16.95
C LEU A 648 -18.37 19.38 -17.95
N ALA A 649 -18.89 18.23 -17.56
CA ALA A 649 -19.93 17.52 -18.27
C ALA A 649 -21.30 18.13 -17.94
N ARG A 650 -21.98 18.64 -18.97
CA ARG A 650 -23.34 19.18 -18.87
C ARG A 650 -24.41 18.17 -19.24
N THR A 651 -23.99 17.02 -19.75
CA THR A 651 -24.83 15.91 -20.16
C THR A 651 -24.23 14.61 -19.63
N VAL A 652 -25.05 13.56 -19.54
CA VAL A 652 -24.58 12.22 -19.20
C VAL A 652 -23.61 11.70 -20.25
N GLU A 653 -23.87 11.97 -21.53
CA GLU A 653 -22.99 11.51 -22.62
C GLU A 653 -21.57 12.02 -22.47
N ALA A 654 -21.41 13.31 -22.14
CA ALA A 654 -20.09 13.89 -21.97
C ALA A 654 -19.26 13.18 -20.88
N LEU A 655 -19.89 12.50 -19.92
CA LEU A 655 -19.18 11.65 -18.95
C LEU A 655 -18.70 10.33 -19.58
N TYR A 656 -19.54 9.70 -20.41
CA TYR A 656 -19.24 8.46 -21.12
C TYR A 656 -18.20 8.65 -22.23
N ASP A 657 -18.27 9.75 -22.98
CA ASP A 657 -17.26 10.16 -23.96
C ASP A 657 -15.87 10.32 -23.34
N ASN A 658 -15.84 10.66 -22.05
CA ASN A 658 -14.63 10.87 -21.28
C ASN A 658 -14.30 9.69 -20.34
N LEU A 659 -14.94 8.54 -20.50
CA LEU A 659 -14.74 7.38 -19.64
C LEU A 659 -13.32 6.81 -19.81
N ASP A 660 -12.65 6.53 -18.69
CA ASP A 660 -11.43 5.72 -18.63
C ASP A 660 -11.80 4.28 -18.25
N PRO A 661 -11.89 3.34 -19.21
CA PRO A 661 -12.39 1.99 -18.95
C PRO A 661 -11.45 1.17 -18.05
N GLU A 662 -10.16 1.46 -18.03
CA GLU A 662 -9.21 0.75 -17.16
C GLU A 662 -9.35 1.25 -15.71
N ALA A 663 -9.51 2.57 -15.51
CA ALA A 663 -9.80 3.11 -14.19
C ALA A 663 -11.14 2.58 -13.66
N LEU A 664 -12.18 2.55 -14.50
CA LEU A 664 -13.45 1.94 -14.17
C LEU A 664 -13.28 0.47 -13.77
N ALA A 665 -12.55 -0.34 -14.54
CA ALA A 665 -12.34 -1.75 -14.24
C ALA A 665 -11.67 -1.98 -12.88
N VAL A 666 -10.66 -1.18 -12.53
CA VAL A 666 -9.98 -1.25 -11.21
C VAL A 666 -10.95 -0.90 -10.08
N VAL A 667 -11.72 0.19 -10.23
CA VAL A 667 -12.73 0.59 -9.23
C VAL A 667 -13.80 -0.49 -9.05
N LEU A 668 -14.30 -1.04 -10.16
CA LEU A 668 -15.29 -2.13 -10.12
C LEU A 668 -14.72 -3.38 -9.45
N PHE A 669 -13.48 -3.74 -9.74
CA PHE A 669 -12.82 -4.87 -9.07
C PHE A 669 -12.81 -4.70 -7.55
N HIS A 670 -12.39 -3.53 -7.06
CA HIS A 670 -12.38 -3.26 -5.61
C HIS A 670 -13.79 -3.27 -5.01
N LYS A 671 -14.78 -2.66 -5.68
CA LYS A 671 -16.17 -2.67 -5.18
C LYS A 671 -16.78 -4.07 -5.15
N LEU A 672 -16.49 -4.90 -6.15
CA LEU A 672 -16.93 -6.30 -6.18
C LEU A 672 -16.22 -7.16 -5.14
N ALA A 673 -14.93 -6.92 -4.91
CA ALA A 673 -14.20 -7.58 -3.84
C ALA A 673 -14.78 -7.21 -2.46
N LEU A 674 -15.10 -5.93 -2.24
CA LEU A 674 -15.78 -5.47 -1.04
C LEU A 674 -17.17 -6.09 -0.90
N ALA A 675 -18.00 -6.08 -1.94
CA ALA A 675 -19.30 -6.76 -1.93
C ALA A 675 -19.17 -8.25 -1.60
N GLY A 676 -18.15 -8.93 -2.13
CA GLY A 676 -17.86 -10.32 -1.79
C GLY A 676 -17.48 -10.54 -0.31
N LEU A 677 -16.82 -9.56 0.31
CA LEU A 677 -16.48 -9.58 1.73
C LEU A 677 -17.65 -9.16 2.64
N GLN A 678 -18.59 -8.35 2.12
CA GLN A 678 -19.78 -7.88 2.84
C GLN A 678 -20.92 -8.89 2.77
N ASP A 679 -21.27 -9.30 1.55
CA ASP A 679 -22.48 -10.01 1.20
C ASP A 679 -22.19 -11.42 0.66
N GLY A 680 -20.93 -11.84 0.69
CA GLY A 680 -20.49 -13.16 0.24
C GLY A 680 -20.19 -13.27 -1.25
N VAL A 681 -19.36 -14.27 -1.61
CA VAL A 681 -18.85 -14.44 -2.99
C VAL A 681 -19.98 -14.74 -3.98
N ALA A 682 -21.08 -15.33 -3.53
CA ALA A 682 -22.25 -15.62 -4.35
C ALA A 682 -22.96 -14.36 -4.86
N GLU A 683 -22.86 -13.24 -4.14
CA GLU A 683 -23.48 -11.96 -4.52
C GLU A 683 -22.65 -11.19 -5.55
N ILE A 684 -21.35 -11.45 -5.66
CA ILE A 684 -20.47 -10.80 -6.65
C ILE A 684 -21.06 -10.82 -8.07
N PRO A 685 -21.47 -11.97 -8.66
CA PRO A 685 -22.05 -11.98 -10.00
C PRO A 685 -23.38 -11.22 -10.10
N VAL A 686 -24.18 -11.19 -9.03
CA VAL A 686 -25.46 -10.46 -8.98
C VAL A 686 -25.19 -8.96 -9.02
N VAL A 687 -24.33 -8.47 -8.12
CA VAL A 687 -23.91 -7.07 -8.04
C VAL A 687 -23.24 -6.64 -9.34
N ALA A 688 -22.31 -7.44 -9.89
CA ALA A 688 -21.65 -7.16 -11.15
C ALA A 688 -22.64 -7.07 -12.33
N SER A 689 -23.61 -8.00 -12.40
CA SER A 689 -24.62 -7.99 -13.44
C SER A 689 -25.54 -6.77 -13.34
N ALA A 690 -26.02 -6.46 -12.14
CA ALA A 690 -26.87 -5.29 -11.89
C ALA A 690 -26.15 -3.98 -12.25
N TRP A 691 -24.87 -3.85 -11.89
CA TRP A 691 -24.04 -2.71 -12.24
C TRP A 691 -23.86 -2.58 -13.75
N LEU A 692 -23.48 -3.66 -14.44
CA LEU A 692 -23.29 -3.66 -15.89
C LEU A 692 -24.58 -3.31 -16.62
N GLN A 693 -25.72 -3.88 -16.21
CA GLN A 693 -27.03 -3.55 -16.77
C GLN A 693 -27.37 -2.07 -16.57
N SER A 694 -27.14 -1.54 -15.36
CA SER A 694 -27.38 -0.12 -15.04
C SER A 694 -26.51 0.82 -15.88
N LEU A 695 -25.23 0.49 -16.05
CA LEU A 695 -24.30 1.28 -16.87
C LEU A 695 -24.69 1.25 -18.35
N LEU A 696 -25.00 0.08 -18.90
CA LEU A 696 -25.40 -0.07 -20.31
C LEU A 696 -26.74 0.61 -20.60
N ALA A 697 -27.71 0.48 -19.69
CA ALA A 697 -29.01 1.14 -19.83
C ALA A 697 -28.88 2.67 -19.76
N SER A 698 -27.96 3.19 -18.96
CA SER A 698 -27.73 4.63 -18.84
C SER A 698 -26.97 5.19 -20.04
N ALA A 699 -25.94 4.47 -20.52
CA ALA A 699 -25.26 4.79 -21.78
C ALA A 699 -26.23 4.78 -22.98
N TYR A 700 -27.07 3.75 -23.10
CA TYR A 700 -28.05 3.66 -24.19
C TYR A 700 -29.08 4.80 -24.15
N ARG A 701 -29.63 5.12 -22.97
CA ARG A 701 -30.57 6.24 -22.81
C ARG A 701 -29.92 7.58 -23.16
N SER A 702 -28.67 7.76 -22.77
CA SER A 702 -27.89 8.96 -23.10
C SER A 702 -27.71 9.11 -24.61
N ALA A 703 -27.32 8.03 -25.31
CA ALA A 703 -27.18 8.03 -26.77
C ALA A 703 -28.51 8.31 -27.50
N VAL A 704 -29.62 7.73 -27.05
CA VAL A 704 -30.95 7.99 -27.63
C VAL A 704 -31.38 9.45 -27.44
N GLU A 705 -31.13 10.02 -26.26
CA GLU A 705 -31.45 11.42 -26.00
C GLU A 705 -30.61 12.37 -26.86
N GLN A 706 -29.34 12.02 -27.09
CA GLN A 706 -28.50 12.78 -27.99
C GLN A 706 -28.98 12.72 -29.44
N ASP A 707 -29.28 11.53 -29.96
CA ASP A 707 -29.81 11.37 -31.34
C ASP A 707 -31.09 12.19 -31.54
N ARG A 708 -31.95 12.24 -30.51
CA ARG A 708 -33.14 13.10 -30.49
C ARG A 708 -32.78 14.58 -30.57
N LEU A 709 -31.84 15.05 -29.75
CA LEU A 709 -31.41 16.46 -29.74
C LEU A 709 -30.72 16.88 -31.04
N GLU A 710 -29.90 16.00 -31.63
CA GLU A 710 -29.26 16.24 -32.92
C GLU A 710 -30.29 16.34 -34.04
N THR A 711 -31.30 15.46 -34.03
CA THR A 711 -32.43 15.52 -34.96
C THR A 711 -33.21 16.83 -34.81
N GLU A 712 -33.52 17.25 -33.57
CA GLU A 712 -34.22 18.52 -33.30
C GLU A 712 -33.41 19.75 -33.74
N LEU A 713 -32.09 19.76 -33.52
CA LEU A 713 -31.21 20.84 -33.99
C LEU A 713 -31.15 20.89 -35.53
N HIS A 714 -31.05 19.72 -36.17
CA HIS A 714 -31.05 19.61 -37.62
C HIS A 714 -32.38 20.11 -38.23
N GLU A 715 -33.52 19.74 -37.64
CA GLU A 715 -34.84 20.23 -38.04
C GLU A 715 -34.98 21.75 -37.86
N GLN A 716 -34.30 22.34 -36.87
CA GLN A 716 -34.23 23.79 -36.66
C GLN A 716 -33.24 24.49 -37.61
N GLY A 717 -32.53 23.75 -38.47
CA GLY A 717 -31.51 24.30 -39.36
C GLY A 717 -30.26 24.79 -38.62
N LEU A 718 -30.04 24.33 -37.38
CA LEU A 718 -28.84 24.60 -36.60
C LEU A 718 -27.85 23.45 -36.85
N GLU A 719 -26.64 23.75 -37.30
CA GLU A 719 -25.59 22.73 -37.31
C GLU A 719 -25.18 22.44 -35.86
N PRO A 720 -25.07 21.16 -35.47
CA PRO A 720 -24.52 20.81 -34.17
C PRO A 720 -23.07 21.31 -34.11
N ASP A 721 -22.75 22.14 -33.12
CA ASP A 721 -21.47 22.85 -32.95
C ASP A 721 -20.27 21.92 -32.62
N GLY A 722 -20.37 20.63 -32.90
CA GLY A 722 -19.32 19.64 -32.70
C GLY A 722 -19.56 18.40 -33.54
N LYS A 723 -18.61 18.05 -34.42
CA LYS A 723 -18.63 16.77 -35.12
C LYS A 723 -18.37 15.64 -34.13
N PHE A 724 -19.27 14.67 -34.14
CA PHE A 724 -19.24 13.46 -33.33
C PHE A 724 -18.10 12.52 -33.76
N HIS A 725 -17.40 11.95 -32.79
CA HIS A 725 -16.41 10.88 -32.96
C HIS A 725 -16.65 9.78 -31.91
N ALA A 726 -17.83 9.17 -31.91
CA ALA A 726 -18.06 7.93 -31.15
C ALA A 726 -18.42 6.80 -32.13
N MET A 727 -17.76 5.65 -31.96
CA MET A 727 -17.70 4.46 -32.84
C MET A 727 -16.71 4.50 -34.01
N GLN A 728 -15.41 4.37 -33.70
CA GLN A 728 -14.48 3.50 -34.44
C GLN A 728 -13.66 2.64 -33.48
#